data_AF-A0A2M8MW07-F1
#
_entry.id   AF-A0A2M8MW07-F1
#
_cell.length_a   1.000
_cell.length_b   1.000
_cell.length_c   1.000
_cell.angle_alpha   90.00
_cell.angle_beta   90.00
_cell.angle_gamma   90.00
#
_symmetry.space_group_name_H-M   'P 1'
#
loop_
_entity.id
_entity.type
_entity.pdbx_description
1 polymer ?
#
loop_
_entity_poly.entity_id
_entity_poly.type
_entity_poly.pdbx_seq_one_letter_code
_entity_poly.pdbx_strand_id
1 'polypeptide(L)'
;MPHGVIALGAVTGAGAVAALAAWASAVVIEQRTEQAVTSRLLDAGITWATAEADGLQLHLTGTAPNEAARFRAVNLAGTVIQSSRVRDMLDVTPVKAIEAPKFSVEMLRNDDGIQLIGLLPTSDSAEALLAEAQSLRSDGQISDMLETAAYPAPEGWDDAFSFGMEAIRLLPRSKVSVSADRVQITAIATSAEEQRRLTNDLNAAKPEGLQVAIEISAPRPVLTPFTLRFVMDDQGARFDACSADTERARNRILAAGTAAGIEGRPNCVVGLGVPSASWADAVITAIEAVKTLGAGTVTFSDADVSLVAAASVSQADFDRVVGELDSALPDVFSLSAVLERSSDSALGPAEFTASLSSVGRVELRGRVTDELLRDAVSSYAQARFGVGKVYSATRIDDDLPDGWPVRVLAGLESLGELAEGRLVVRADTVEVEGVTGSQNARGRISQVLSDKLGPGQTFKVSVRYDEKLDPLAALPTPQECAAGVTRVLSSRKITFPPGSAEIDGQTVGIMDALAEVLAECPAVRMEIAGYTDSQGSDSGNLALSQARAEAVLLALQGRGIEVSALTAKGYGEADPIADNATEAGREANRRIEFNLLDQPQQAAAQGSATAAPATAEAAALSDDDSPSVAPTEKTRRPLARPARDG
;
A
#
# COMPACT_ATOMS: atom_id res chain seq x y z
N MET A 1 24.71 51.98 99.54
CA MET A 1 24.63 51.12 98.34
C MET A 1 25.75 51.52 97.38
N PRO A 2 26.46 50.58 96.75
CA PRO A 2 27.78 50.86 96.19
C PRO A 2 27.65 51.55 94.82
N HIS A 3 28.33 52.68 94.66
CA HIS A 3 28.35 53.49 93.43
C HIS A 3 28.82 52.71 92.17
N GLY A 4 29.50 51.58 92.32
CA GLY A 4 29.98 50.75 91.21
C GLY A 4 28.88 50.04 90.40
N VAL A 5 27.76 49.64 91.03
CA VAL A 5 26.66 48.96 90.31
C VAL A 5 25.88 49.94 89.43
N ILE A 6 25.73 51.18 89.88
CA ILE A 6 25.07 52.26 89.14
C ILE A 6 25.92 52.68 87.93
N ALA A 7 27.25 52.79 88.09
CA ALA A 7 28.15 53.11 87.00
C ALA A 7 28.19 52.02 85.92
N LEU A 8 28.23 50.74 86.31
CA LEU A 8 28.19 49.62 85.36
C LEU A 8 26.85 49.58 84.62
N GLY A 9 25.72 49.78 85.32
CA GLY A 9 24.39 49.86 84.71
C GLY A 9 24.22 51.04 83.74
N ALA A 10 24.86 52.19 84.02
CA ALA A 10 24.84 53.34 83.13
C ALA A 10 25.67 53.09 81.85
N VAL A 11 26.84 52.44 81.95
CA VAL A 11 27.68 52.11 80.78
C VAL A 11 27.02 51.04 79.92
N THR A 12 26.44 49.99 80.51
CA THR A 12 25.72 48.96 79.74
C THR A 12 24.45 49.51 79.11
N GLY A 13 23.71 50.36 79.83
CA GLY A 13 22.55 51.08 79.29
C GLY A 13 22.92 51.99 78.12
N ALA A 14 23.99 52.77 78.24
CA ALA A 14 24.50 53.62 77.16
C ALA A 14 24.98 52.78 75.95
N GLY A 15 25.65 51.65 76.20
CA GLY A 15 26.06 50.71 75.15
C GLY A 15 24.88 50.09 74.41
N ALA A 16 23.82 49.70 75.12
CA ALA A 16 22.60 49.17 74.50
C ALA A 16 21.87 50.24 73.66
N VAL A 17 21.78 51.47 74.16
CA VAL A 17 21.19 52.61 73.41
C VAL A 17 22.03 52.93 72.16
N ALA A 18 23.36 52.93 72.26
CA ALA A 18 24.25 53.14 71.12
C ALA A 18 24.12 52.02 70.07
N ALA A 19 24.03 50.77 70.51
CA ALA A 19 23.83 49.63 69.62
C ALA A 19 22.46 49.68 68.91
N LEU A 20 21.39 50.02 69.64
CA LEU A 20 20.06 50.21 69.06
C LEU A 20 20.02 51.40 68.08
N ALA A 21 20.68 52.51 68.41
CA ALA A 21 20.78 53.66 67.52
C ALA A 21 21.58 53.35 66.25
N ALA A 22 22.67 52.58 66.36
CA ALA A 22 23.46 52.12 65.23
C ALA A 22 22.67 51.15 64.34
N TRP A 23 21.96 50.19 64.93
CA TRP A 23 21.09 49.27 64.22
C TRP A 23 19.95 50.01 63.50
N ALA A 24 19.24 50.91 64.18
CA ALA A 24 18.19 51.72 63.58
C ALA A 24 18.72 52.61 62.44
N SER A 25 19.94 53.16 62.59
CA SER A 25 20.58 53.95 61.54
C SER A 25 20.95 53.10 60.33
N ALA A 26 21.44 51.87 60.53
CA ALA A 26 21.75 50.93 59.45
C ALA A 26 20.48 50.58 58.66
N VAL A 27 19.40 50.21 59.35
CA VAL A 27 18.09 49.89 58.73
C VAL A 27 17.54 51.07 57.93
N VAL A 28 17.64 52.30 58.45
CA VAL A 28 17.20 53.50 57.72
C VAL A 28 18.04 53.75 56.46
N ILE A 29 19.34 53.51 56.52
CA ILE A 29 20.24 53.66 55.37
C ILE A 29 19.92 52.61 54.31
N GLU A 30 19.80 51.34 54.71
CA GLU A 30 19.44 50.22 53.83
C GLU A 30 18.12 50.50 53.10
N GLN A 31 17.05 50.83 53.83
CA GLN A 31 15.74 51.13 53.24
C GLN A 31 15.79 52.32 52.28
N ARG A 32 16.55 53.38 52.61
CA ARG A 32 16.71 54.53 51.71
C ARG A 32 17.50 54.17 50.46
N THR A 33 18.53 53.34 50.59
CA THR A 33 19.33 52.88 49.46
C THR A 33 18.52 51.98 48.54
N GLU A 34 17.77 51.03 49.07
CA GLU A 34 16.86 50.18 48.29
C GLU A 34 15.83 51.01 47.52
N GLN A 35 15.15 51.94 48.20
CA GLN A 35 14.15 52.82 47.58
C GLN A 35 14.78 53.69 46.47
N ALA A 36 15.97 54.26 46.72
CA ALA A 36 16.65 55.10 45.75
C ALA A 36 17.09 54.30 44.50
N VAL A 37 17.66 53.11 44.68
CA VAL A 37 18.06 52.26 43.54
C VAL A 37 16.85 51.72 42.79
N THR A 38 15.84 51.24 43.51
CA THR A 38 14.61 50.72 42.91
C THR A 38 13.89 51.78 42.09
N SER A 39 13.77 53.01 42.62
CA SER A 39 13.22 54.14 41.87
C SER A 39 13.99 54.40 40.59
N ARG A 40 15.33 54.37 40.63
CA ARG A 40 16.18 54.62 39.45
C ARG A 40 16.06 53.52 38.39
N LEU A 41 15.95 52.27 38.80
CA LEU A 41 15.74 51.14 37.89
C LEU A 41 14.38 51.28 37.20
N LEU A 42 13.33 51.59 37.97
CA LEU A 42 11.98 51.81 37.44
C LEU A 42 11.91 53.02 36.49
N ASP A 43 12.54 54.14 36.84
CA ASP A 43 12.63 55.34 35.98
C ASP A 43 13.32 55.02 34.64
N ALA A 44 14.26 54.07 34.63
CA ALA A 44 14.95 53.62 33.42
C ALA A 44 14.17 52.55 32.64
N GLY A 45 12.96 52.18 33.08
CA GLY A 45 12.12 51.15 32.51
C GLY A 45 12.57 49.71 32.84
N ILE A 46 13.40 49.53 33.87
CA ILE A 46 13.93 48.23 34.29
C ILE A 46 13.01 47.69 35.40
N THR A 47 12.10 46.79 35.02
CA THR A 47 11.11 46.17 35.93
C THR A 47 11.47 44.75 36.34
N TRP A 48 12.49 44.16 35.71
CA TRP A 48 12.90 42.77 35.88
C TRP A 48 14.05 42.59 36.89
N ALA A 49 14.58 43.68 37.44
CA ALA A 49 15.65 43.66 38.45
C ALA A 49 15.14 44.23 39.78
N THR A 50 15.46 43.54 40.87
CA THR A 50 15.16 43.92 42.26
C THR A 50 16.45 44.24 43.00
N ALA A 51 16.40 45.21 43.91
CA ALA A 51 17.55 45.70 44.66
C ALA A 51 17.31 45.54 46.17
N GLU A 52 18.17 44.76 46.84
CA GLU A 52 18.12 44.51 48.29
C GLU A 52 19.43 44.95 48.93
N ALA A 53 19.36 45.71 50.01
CA ALA A 53 20.53 46.20 50.74
C ALA A 53 20.79 45.35 51.99
N ASP A 54 22.04 44.94 52.17
CA ASP A 54 22.53 44.26 53.37
C ASP A 54 23.76 45.03 53.89
N GLY A 55 23.54 45.84 54.94
CA GLY A 55 24.52 46.76 55.49
C GLY A 55 24.99 47.79 54.47
N LEU A 56 26.20 47.56 53.94
CA LEU A 56 26.83 48.43 52.96
C LEU A 56 26.84 47.85 51.53
N GLN A 57 26.33 46.63 51.34
CA GLN A 57 26.27 45.95 50.06
C GLN A 57 24.86 46.01 49.48
N LEU A 58 24.76 46.02 48.16
CA LEU A 58 23.50 45.95 47.44
C LEU A 58 23.50 44.74 46.52
N HIS A 59 22.56 43.84 46.72
CA HIS A 59 22.35 42.69 45.85
C HIS A 59 21.32 43.06 44.78
N LEU A 60 21.69 42.86 43.51
CA LEU A 60 20.77 42.97 42.39
C LEU A 60 20.40 41.57 41.91
N THR A 61 19.11 41.23 41.99
CA THR A 61 18.57 39.93 41.61
C THR A 61 17.50 40.09 40.53
N GLY A 62 17.27 39.06 39.72
CA GLY A 62 16.32 39.09 38.60
C GLY A 62 16.92 38.59 37.28
N THR A 63 16.11 38.57 36.22
CA THR A 63 16.49 37.99 34.91
C THR A 63 16.44 39.06 33.81
N ALA A 64 17.60 39.40 33.26
CA ALA A 64 17.76 40.38 32.20
C ALA A 64 17.41 39.80 30.82
N PRO A 65 16.74 40.57 29.94
CA PRO A 65 16.38 40.09 28.60
C PRO A 65 17.58 39.88 27.66
N ASN A 66 18.71 40.52 27.94
CA ASN A 66 19.98 40.34 27.25
C ASN A 66 21.14 40.92 28.10
N GLU A 67 22.37 40.62 27.70
CA GLU A 67 23.59 41.04 28.42
C GLU A 67 23.71 42.56 28.54
N ALA A 68 23.33 43.31 27.48
CA ALA A 68 23.38 44.78 27.50
C ALA A 68 22.41 45.38 28.54
N ALA A 69 21.22 44.79 28.70
CA ALA A 69 20.25 45.21 29.71
C ALA A 69 20.74 44.91 31.14
N ARG A 70 21.39 43.75 31.37
CA ARG A 70 22.05 43.40 32.63
C ARG A 70 23.10 44.44 33.03
N PHE A 71 24.04 44.73 32.12
CA PHE A 71 25.07 45.75 32.36
C PHE A 71 24.48 47.14 32.62
N ARG A 72 23.39 47.51 31.93
CA ARG A 72 22.70 48.79 32.16
C ARG A 72 22.12 48.89 33.58
N ALA A 73 21.52 47.82 34.10
CA ALA A 73 20.97 47.78 35.45
C ALA A 73 22.05 47.94 36.54
N VAL A 74 23.16 47.19 36.41
CA VAL A 74 24.30 47.26 37.35
C VAL A 74 24.93 48.67 37.35
N ASN A 75 25.12 49.26 36.17
CA ASN A 75 25.68 50.62 36.05
C ASN A 75 24.75 51.67 36.67
N LEU A 76 23.43 51.56 36.48
CA LEU A 76 22.46 52.49 37.07
C LEU A 76 22.48 52.43 38.61
N ALA A 77 22.52 51.23 39.20
CA ALA A 77 22.66 51.07 40.64
C ALA A 77 23.97 51.69 41.17
N GLY A 78 25.06 51.53 40.40
CA GLY A 78 26.37 52.14 40.68
C GLY A 78 26.43 53.67 40.62
N THR A 79 25.36 54.35 40.16
CA THR A 79 25.25 55.81 40.24
C THR A 79 24.70 56.31 41.58
N VAL A 80 24.01 55.45 42.32
CA VAL A 80 23.38 55.76 43.62
C VAL A 80 24.32 55.38 44.76
N ILE A 81 25.04 54.27 44.60
CA ILE A 81 26.05 53.79 45.56
C ILE A 81 27.35 53.43 44.83
N GLN A 82 28.46 53.36 45.55
CA GLN A 82 29.74 52.97 44.96
C GLN A 82 29.64 51.60 44.28
N SER A 83 30.08 51.49 43.03
CA SER A 83 29.99 50.25 42.23
C SER A 83 30.65 49.04 42.89
N SER A 84 31.68 49.24 43.73
CA SER A 84 32.34 48.17 44.50
C SER A 84 31.43 47.50 45.55
N ARG A 85 30.29 48.11 45.85
CA ARG A 85 29.30 47.62 46.81
C ARG A 85 28.11 46.92 46.14
N VAL A 86 28.02 46.97 44.81
CA VAL A 86 26.97 46.28 44.05
C VAL A 86 27.40 44.84 43.79
N ARG A 87 26.58 43.90 44.22
CA ARG A 87 26.70 42.48 43.94
C ARG A 87 25.71 42.13 42.82
N ASP A 88 26.26 41.88 41.64
CA ASP A 88 25.50 41.45 40.48
C ASP A 88 25.17 39.95 40.60
N MET A 89 23.89 39.67 40.90
CA MET A 89 23.29 38.33 40.94
C MET A 89 22.16 38.23 39.91
N LEU A 90 22.29 38.97 38.80
CA LEU A 90 21.32 38.96 37.71
C LEU A 90 21.63 37.82 36.74
N ASP A 91 20.59 37.07 36.36
CA ASP A 91 20.62 36.08 35.29
C ASP A 91 20.32 36.74 33.94
N VAL A 92 20.63 36.07 32.82
CA VAL A 92 20.28 36.53 31.46
C VAL A 92 19.42 35.48 30.77
N THR A 93 18.33 35.92 30.14
CA THR A 93 17.45 35.04 29.37
C THR A 93 18.25 34.32 28.29
N PRO A 94 18.26 32.97 28.24
CA PRO A 94 18.99 32.23 27.23
C PRO A 94 18.42 32.52 25.84
N VAL A 95 19.32 32.71 24.86
CA VAL A 95 18.94 32.90 23.45
C VAL A 95 18.23 31.63 22.96
N LYS A 96 17.01 31.78 22.42
CA LYS A 96 16.24 30.66 21.87
C LYS A 96 17.07 29.96 20.78
N ALA A 97 17.36 28.68 20.96
CA ALA A 97 18.08 27.88 19.97
C ALA A 97 17.31 27.89 18.63
N ILE A 98 18.03 28.04 17.52
CA ILE A 98 17.47 27.96 16.18
C ILE A 98 17.05 26.49 15.96
N GLU A 99 15.76 26.25 15.76
CA GLU A 99 15.24 24.91 15.44
C GLU A 99 15.71 24.51 14.03
N ALA A 100 16.16 23.27 13.87
CA ALA A 100 16.60 22.74 12.59
C ALA A 100 15.45 22.74 11.56
N PRO A 101 15.72 23.03 10.27
CA PRO A 101 14.71 22.95 9.24
C PRO A 101 14.24 21.49 9.04
N LYS A 102 13.00 21.31 8.59
CA LYS A 102 12.50 19.99 8.22
C LYS A 102 13.05 19.62 6.85
N PHE A 103 13.85 18.57 6.80
CA PHE A 103 14.34 18.00 5.55
C PHE A 103 13.26 17.15 4.89
N SER A 104 13.11 17.32 3.59
CA SER A 104 12.19 16.53 2.78
C SER A 104 12.56 16.62 1.32
N VAL A 105 12.44 15.51 0.58
CA VAL A 105 12.63 15.49 -0.87
C VAL A 105 11.47 14.79 -1.54
N GLU A 106 11.00 15.37 -2.64
CA GLU A 106 9.98 14.84 -3.52
C GLU A 106 10.60 14.53 -4.88
N MET A 107 10.45 13.28 -5.30
CA MET A 107 10.93 12.76 -6.57
C MET A 107 9.70 12.40 -7.42
N LEU A 108 9.56 13.04 -8.56
CA LEU A 108 8.52 12.78 -9.54
C LEU A 108 9.15 12.13 -10.76
N ARG A 109 8.70 10.95 -11.15
CA ARG A 109 9.15 10.24 -12.36
C ARG A 109 7.96 9.88 -13.23
N ASN A 110 8.04 10.23 -14.51
CA ASN A 110 7.08 9.85 -15.53
C ASN A 110 7.81 9.53 -16.84
N ASP A 111 7.04 9.28 -17.92
CA ASP A 111 7.62 8.93 -19.23
C ASP A 111 8.44 10.10 -19.83
N ASP A 112 8.18 11.35 -19.42
CA ASP A 112 8.79 12.57 -19.96
C ASP A 112 10.06 13.02 -19.22
N GLY A 113 10.31 12.50 -18.01
CA GLY A 113 11.48 12.87 -17.22
C GLY A 113 11.37 12.66 -15.71
N ILE A 114 12.32 13.27 -14.98
CA ILE A 114 12.42 13.22 -13.52
C ILE A 114 12.46 14.64 -12.97
N GLN A 115 11.67 14.94 -11.95
CA GLN A 115 11.72 16.21 -11.21
C GLN A 115 12.08 15.94 -9.76
N LEU A 116 13.03 16.70 -9.23
CA LEU A 116 13.55 16.58 -7.88
C LEU A 116 13.32 17.92 -7.17
N ILE A 117 12.58 17.89 -6.06
CA ILE A 117 12.17 19.10 -5.33
C ILE A 117 12.38 18.86 -3.84
N GLY A 118 13.12 19.71 -3.13
CA GLY A 118 13.24 19.55 -1.69
C GLY A 118 14.44 20.19 -1.05
N LEU A 119 14.54 20.02 0.27
CA LEU A 119 15.66 20.46 1.10
C LEU A 119 16.37 19.22 1.67
N LEU A 120 17.66 19.09 1.38
CA LEU A 120 18.50 17.98 1.84
C LEU A 120 19.56 18.42 2.87
N PRO A 121 19.95 17.52 3.79
CA PRO A 121 21.08 17.74 4.68
C PRO A 121 22.41 17.53 3.94
N THR A 122 23.30 18.53 3.97
CA THR A 122 24.64 18.52 3.31
C THR A 122 24.67 18.12 1.82
N SER A 123 25.82 18.27 1.16
CA SER A 123 25.94 18.17 -0.32
C SER A 123 25.81 16.75 -0.87
N ASP A 124 26.23 15.73 -0.13
CA ASP A 124 26.47 14.39 -0.67
C ASP A 124 25.17 13.68 -1.09
N SER A 125 24.05 13.93 -0.38
CA SER A 125 22.74 13.38 -0.74
C SER A 125 22.18 13.98 -2.03
N ALA A 126 22.40 15.27 -2.27
CA ALA A 126 21.92 15.93 -3.50
C ALA A 126 22.67 15.41 -4.73
N GLU A 127 23.99 15.23 -4.62
CA GLU A 127 24.81 14.67 -5.71
C GLU A 127 24.42 13.21 -6.03
N ALA A 128 24.21 12.38 -5.00
CA ALA A 128 23.77 11.00 -5.17
C ALA A 128 22.40 10.91 -5.87
N LEU A 129 21.45 11.75 -5.48
CA LEU A 129 20.11 11.78 -6.09
C LEU A 129 20.16 12.21 -7.56
N LEU A 130 20.98 13.21 -7.88
CA LEU A 130 21.17 13.66 -9.25
C LEU A 130 21.84 12.59 -10.12
N ALA A 131 22.83 11.87 -9.59
CA ALA A 131 23.48 10.76 -10.29
C ALA A 131 22.51 9.61 -10.58
N GLU A 132 21.66 9.25 -9.62
CA GLU A 132 20.61 8.23 -9.81
C GLU A 132 19.56 8.71 -10.83
N ALA A 133 19.09 9.95 -10.74
CA ALA A 133 18.14 10.49 -11.71
C ALA A 133 18.73 10.50 -13.14
N GLN A 134 20.04 10.70 -13.29
CA GLN A 134 20.73 10.60 -14.58
C GLN A 134 20.82 9.17 -15.11
N SER A 135 21.00 8.16 -14.24
CA SER A 135 21.08 6.75 -14.65
C SER A 135 19.72 6.18 -15.08
N LEU A 136 18.62 6.67 -14.51
CA LEU A 136 17.26 6.22 -14.75
C LEU A 136 16.60 6.82 -16.01
N ARG A 137 17.32 7.68 -16.74
CA ARG A 137 16.80 8.48 -17.85
C ARG A 137 16.93 7.74 -19.20
N SER A 138 15.81 7.58 -19.90
CA SER A 138 15.80 7.05 -21.27
C SER A 138 15.95 8.17 -22.30
N ASP A 139 15.10 9.22 -22.26
CA ASP A 139 15.15 10.36 -23.21
C ASP A 139 14.66 11.72 -22.63
N GLY A 140 14.19 11.75 -21.37
CA GLY A 140 13.51 12.91 -20.75
C GLY A 140 14.42 14.03 -20.20
N GLN A 141 13.81 15.11 -19.69
CA GLN A 141 14.52 16.21 -18.98
C GLN A 141 14.57 15.96 -17.46
N ILE A 142 15.64 16.40 -16.80
CA ILE A 142 15.75 16.43 -15.34
C ILE A 142 15.49 17.86 -14.88
N SER A 143 14.48 18.04 -14.02
CA SER A 143 14.21 19.32 -13.36
C SER A 143 14.74 19.25 -11.93
N ASP A 144 15.83 19.96 -11.67
CA ASP A 144 16.44 20.05 -10.35
C ASP A 144 16.01 21.33 -9.64
N MET A 145 15.29 21.17 -8.52
CA MET A 145 14.87 22.22 -7.60
C MET A 145 15.26 21.84 -6.16
N LEU A 146 16.41 21.18 -6.00
CA LEU A 146 16.95 20.80 -4.71
C LEU A 146 17.73 21.94 -4.06
N GLU A 147 17.53 22.12 -2.76
CA GLU A 147 18.33 22.99 -1.91
C GLU A 147 19.03 22.16 -0.82
N THR A 148 20.12 22.69 -0.26
CA THR A 148 20.85 22.04 0.84
C THR A 148 20.97 22.97 2.05
N ALA A 149 20.90 22.40 3.26
CA ALA A 149 21.18 23.13 4.48
C ALA A 149 22.27 22.44 5.32
N ALA A 150 23.13 23.24 5.94
CA ALA A 150 24.24 22.78 6.77
C ALA A 150 23.80 22.44 8.21
N TYR A 151 22.83 21.53 8.35
CA TYR A 151 22.45 20.92 9.62
C TYR A 151 22.68 19.41 9.56
N PRO A 152 22.94 18.74 10.70
CA PRO A 152 23.01 17.28 10.75
C PRO A 152 21.73 16.64 10.21
N ALA A 153 21.88 15.52 9.51
CA ALA A 153 20.73 14.73 9.09
C ALA A 153 19.94 14.24 10.33
N PRO A 154 18.61 14.34 10.31
CA PRO A 154 17.77 13.81 11.39
C PRO A 154 17.85 12.28 11.41
N GLU A 155 17.56 11.70 12.57
CA GLU A 155 17.54 10.24 12.74
C GLU A 155 16.57 9.58 11.73
N GLY A 156 16.99 8.48 11.12
CA GLY A 156 16.23 7.76 10.08
C GLY A 156 16.29 8.35 8.67
N TRP A 157 16.90 9.53 8.48
CA TRP A 157 16.98 10.17 7.16
C TRP A 157 17.68 9.31 6.11
N ASP A 158 18.83 8.73 6.43
CA ASP A 158 19.63 7.98 5.46
C ASP A 158 18.91 6.72 4.99
N ASP A 159 18.18 6.04 5.88
CA ASP A 159 17.37 4.87 5.56
C ASP A 159 16.15 5.27 4.71
N ALA A 160 15.44 6.34 5.11
CA ALA A 160 14.32 6.88 4.36
C ALA A 160 14.72 7.33 2.95
N PHE A 161 15.87 7.97 2.83
CA PHE A 161 16.43 8.44 1.57
C PHE A 161 16.87 7.29 0.67
N SER A 162 17.57 6.29 1.23
CA SER A 162 17.99 5.09 0.49
C SER A 162 16.78 4.29 -0.02
N PHE A 163 15.75 4.11 0.82
CA PHE A 163 14.51 3.44 0.40
C PHE A 163 13.75 4.26 -0.65
N GLY A 164 13.72 5.58 -0.52
CA GLY A 164 13.15 6.47 -1.53
C GLY A 164 13.86 6.36 -2.88
N MET A 165 15.19 6.21 -2.88
CA MET A 165 15.98 5.96 -4.08
C MET A 165 15.68 4.60 -4.72
N GLU A 166 15.51 3.55 -3.93
CA GLU A 166 15.12 2.25 -4.46
C GLU A 166 13.70 2.29 -5.04
N ALA A 167 12.77 2.98 -4.38
CA ALA A 167 11.42 3.17 -4.87
C ALA A 167 11.37 3.89 -6.23
N ILE A 168 12.12 4.99 -6.40
CA ILE A 168 12.13 5.73 -7.67
C ILE A 168 12.79 4.92 -8.80
N ARG A 169 13.70 3.99 -8.48
CA ARG A 169 14.33 3.06 -9.43
C ARG A 169 13.32 2.02 -9.94
N LEU A 170 12.57 1.39 -9.03
CA LEU A 170 11.58 0.36 -9.34
C LEU A 170 10.33 0.90 -10.04
N LEU A 171 9.96 2.16 -9.78
CA LEU A 171 8.66 2.73 -10.17
C LEU A 171 8.79 3.78 -11.28
N PRO A 172 8.56 3.43 -12.56
CA PRO A 172 8.75 4.34 -13.70
C PRO A 172 7.71 5.47 -13.78
N ARG A 173 6.57 5.35 -13.10
CA ARG A 173 5.50 6.35 -13.04
C ARG A 173 5.10 6.55 -11.59
N SER A 174 5.81 7.45 -10.91
CA SER A 174 5.68 7.58 -9.46
C SER A 174 5.96 8.98 -8.94
N LYS A 175 5.41 9.22 -7.76
CA LYS A 175 5.75 10.30 -6.84
C LYS A 175 6.25 9.65 -5.57
N VAL A 176 7.50 9.92 -5.20
CA VAL A 176 8.12 9.44 -3.97
C VAL A 176 8.48 10.65 -3.13
N SER A 177 7.83 10.79 -1.98
CA SER A 177 8.09 11.84 -1.00
C SER A 177 8.80 11.24 0.21
N VAL A 178 9.99 11.74 0.52
CA VAL A 178 10.85 11.29 1.61
C VAL A 178 10.97 12.40 2.65
N SER A 179 10.82 12.02 3.91
CA SER A 179 11.09 12.81 5.10
C SER A 179 11.79 11.92 6.13
N ALA A 180 12.31 12.51 7.21
CA ALA A 180 13.11 11.79 8.20
C ALA A 180 12.42 10.54 8.79
N ASP A 181 11.11 10.63 9.04
CA ASP A 181 10.32 9.60 9.71
C ASP A 181 9.36 8.85 8.77
N ARG A 182 9.20 9.32 7.53
CA ARG A 182 8.20 8.81 6.60
C ARG A 182 8.62 8.87 5.14
N VAL A 183 8.31 7.79 4.41
CA VAL A 183 8.32 7.74 2.94
C VAL A 183 6.91 7.48 2.43
N GLN A 184 6.44 8.31 1.51
CA GLN A 184 5.16 8.15 0.84
C GLN A 184 5.39 7.91 -0.65
N ILE A 185 4.81 6.85 -1.17
CA ILE A 185 4.95 6.40 -2.55
C ILE A 185 3.56 6.35 -3.17
N THR A 186 3.35 7.13 -4.23
CA THR A 186 2.19 7.02 -5.11
C THR A 186 2.68 6.63 -6.50
N ALA A 187 2.16 5.53 -7.05
CA ALA A 187 2.62 5.03 -8.36
C ALA A 187 1.50 4.44 -9.22
N ILE A 188 1.78 4.31 -10.51
CA ILE A 188 0.91 3.68 -11.50
C ILE A 188 1.64 2.47 -12.09
N ALA A 189 1.08 1.27 -11.91
CA ALA A 189 1.52 0.04 -12.54
C ALA A 189 0.85 -0.15 -13.92
N THR A 190 1.39 -1.03 -14.77
CA THR A 190 0.81 -1.35 -16.08
C THR A 190 -0.25 -2.44 -16.03
N SER A 191 -0.26 -3.26 -14.98
CA SER A 191 -1.22 -4.35 -14.77
C SER A 191 -1.43 -4.67 -13.28
N ALA A 192 -2.48 -5.44 -12.97
CA ALA A 192 -2.74 -5.90 -11.60
C ALA A 192 -1.68 -6.90 -11.10
N GLU A 193 -1.10 -7.70 -12.00
CA GLU A 193 0.04 -8.57 -11.71
C GLU A 193 1.27 -7.75 -11.34
N GLU A 194 1.58 -6.71 -12.13
CA GLU A 194 2.71 -5.83 -11.86
C GLU A 194 2.51 -5.02 -10.58
N GLN A 195 1.30 -4.52 -10.32
CA GLN A 195 0.96 -3.85 -9.07
C GLN A 195 1.26 -4.75 -7.87
N ARG A 196 0.84 -6.01 -7.91
CA ARG A 196 1.10 -6.99 -6.85
C ARG A 196 2.60 -7.26 -6.68
N ARG A 197 3.32 -7.49 -7.78
CA ARG A 197 4.77 -7.70 -7.76
C ARG A 197 5.50 -6.50 -7.16
N LEU A 198 5.28 -5.29 -7.68
CA LEU A 198 5.93 -4.06 -7.21
C LEU A 198 5.62 -3.76 -5.74
N THR A 199 4.38 -4.03 -5.31
CA THR A 199 4.00 -3.88 -3.90
C THR A 199 4.79 -4.84 -3.01
N ASN A 200 4.95 -6.09 -3.44
CA ASN A 200 5.75 -7.08 -2.71
C ASN A 200 7.24 -6.70 -2.68
N ASP A 201 7.80 -6.29 -3.81
CA ASP A 201 9.21 -5.88 -3.91
C ASP A 201 9.52 -4.68 -3.00
N LEU A 202 8.64 -3.67 -2.96
CA LEU A 202 8.80 -2.51 -2.07
C LEU A 202 8.61 -2.86 -0.60
N ASN A 203 7.68 -3.76 -0.27
CA ASN A 203 7.49 -4.22 1.10
C ASN A 203 8.70 -5.04 1.58
N ALA A 204 9.31 -5.83 0.71
CA ALA A 204 10.53 -6.58 1.01
C ALA A 204 11.77 -5.68 1.16
N ALA A 205 11.82 -4.54 0.48
CA ALA A 205 12.92 -3.58 0.55
C ALA A 205 12.77 -2.53 1.68
N LYS A 206 11.66 -2.54 2.43
CA LYS A 206 11.33 -1.53 3.43
C LYS A 206 12.24 -1.63 4.68
N PRO A 207 12.96 -0.56 5.07
CA PRO A 207 13.74 -0.52 6.31
C PRO A 207 12.88 -0.62 7.58
N GLU A 208 13.44 -1.24 8.63
CA GLU A 208 12.80 -1.34 9.94
C GLU A 208 12.57 0.03 10.59
N GLY A 209 11.44 0.22 11.29
CA GLY A 209 11.10 1.47 11.97
C GLY A 209 10.64 2.63 11.06
N LEU A 210 10.87 2.56 9.75
CA LEU A 210 10.44 3.59 8.80
C LEU A 210 8.93 3.52 8.53
N GLN A 211 8.23 4.64 8.67
CA GLN A 211 6.82 4.71 8.25
C GLN A 211 6.76 4.81 6.73
N VAL A 212 6.22 3.78 6.07
CA VAL A 212 6.04 3.79 4.61
C VAL A 212 4.57 3.69 4.27
N ALA A 213 4.10 4.62 3.43
CA ALA A 213 2.77 4.57 2.82
C ALA A 213 2.91 4.31 1.33
N ILE A 214 2.44 3.15 0.86
CA ILE A 214 2.53 2.72 -0.54
C ILE A 214 1.12 2.69 -1.14
N GLU A 215 0.93 3.47 -2.21
CA GLU A 215 -0.29 3.49 -3.00
C GLU A 215 0.05 3.28 -4.47
N ILE A 216 -0.07 2.03 -4.95
CA ILE A 216 0.10 1.70 -6.36
C ILE A 216 -1.26 1.42 -6.96
N SER A 217 -1.63 2.13 -8.02
CA SER A 217 -2.83 1.88 -8.81
C SER A 217 -2.49 1.11 -10.08
N ALA A 218 -3.32 0.14 -10.45
CA ALA A 218 -3.29 -0.48 -11.78
C ALA A 218 -4.48 0.05 -12.59
N PRO A 219 -4.27 0.70 -13.75
CA PRO A 219 -5.34 1.01 -14.67
C PRO A 219 -6.08 -0.28 -15.06
N ARG A 220 -7.40 -0.20 -15.19
CA ARG A 220 -8.19 -1.33 -15.68
C ARG A 220 -7.72 -1.69 -17.10
N PRO A 221 -7.55 -2.99 -17.42
CA PRO A 221 -7.14 -3.40 -18.75
C PRO A 221 -8.19 -2.95 -19.78
N VAL A 222 -7.73 -2.50 -20.94
CA VAL A 222 -8.61 -2.26 -22.08
C VAL A 222 -8.84 -3.59 -22.79
N LEU A 223 -10.08 -4.07 -22.80
CA LEU A 223 -10.45 -5.32 -23.43
C LEU A 223 -10.91 -5.03 -24.86
N THR A 224 -10.16 -5.55 -25.84
CA THR A 224 -10.44 -5.38 -27.27
C THR A 224 -10.25 -6.73 -27.98
N PRO A 225 -11.31 -7.34 -28.54
CA PRO A 225 -12.73 -7.00 -28.36
C PRO A 225 -13.22 -7.24 -26.92
N PHE A 226 -14.30 -6.55 -26.54
CA PHE A 226 -14.97 -6.77 -25.27
C PHE A 226 -15.84 -8.02 -25.37
N THR A 227 -15.41 -9.12 -24.76
CA THR A 227 -15.97 -10.45 -25.05
C THR A 227 -16.65 -11.11 -23.85
N LEU A 228 -17.72 -11.83 -24.12
CA LEU A 228 -18.32 -12.76 -23.18
C LEU A 228 -18.80 -14.00 -23.92
N ARG A 229 -18.48 -15.18 -23.39
CA ARG A 229 -18.88 -16.45 -23.96
C ARG A 229 -19.37 -17.38 -22.88
N PHE A 230 -20.64 -17.72 -22.95
CA PHE A 230 -21.30 -18.64 -22.05
C PHE A 230 -21.68 -19.91 -22.81
N VAL A 231 -21.30 -21.07 -22.26
CA VAL A 231 -21.48 -22.39 -22.87
C VAL A 231 -22.27 -23.27 -21.91
N MET A 232 -23.26 -23.99 -22.45
CA MET A 232 -24.01 -25.04 -21.78
C MET A 232 -24.03 -26.27 -22.68
N ASP A 233 -23.33 -27.32 -22.27
CA ASP A 233 -23.23 -28.60 -22.97
C ASP A 233 -23.26 -29.76 -21.95
N ASP A 234 -22.84 -30.95 -22.39
CA ASP A 234 -22.75 -32.16 -21.56
C ASP A 234 -21.73 -32.06 -20.41
N GLN A 235 -20.78 -31.14 -20.47
CA GLN A 235 -19.83 -30.83 -19.39
C GLN A 235 -20.36 -29.80 -18.38
N GLY A 236 -21.58 -29.30 -18.58
CA GLY A 236 -22.23 -28.33 -17.71
C GLY A 236 -21.99 -26.87 -18.12
N ALA A 237 -22.70 -25.97 -17.44
CA ALA A 237 -22.66 -24.54 -17.74
C ALA A 237 -21.35 -23.89 -17.25
N ARG A 238 -20.78 -23.01 -18.07
CA ARG A 238 -19.51 -22.33 -17.76
C ARG A 238 -19.30 -21.07 -18.61
N PHE A 239 -18.47 -20.16 -18.11
CA PHE A 239 -17.91 -19.07 -18.91
C PHE A 239 -16.60 -19.51 -19.58
N ASP A 240 -16.55 -19.47 -20.90
CA ASP A 240 -15.32 -19.54 -21.69
C ASP A 240 -14.58 -18.20 -21.68
N ALA A 241 -15.34 -17.11 -21.74
CA ALA A 241 -14.88 -15.74 -21.57
C ALA A 241 -15.91 -14.96 -20.76
N CYS A 242 -15.48 -14.05 -19.90
CA CYS A 242 -16.40 -13.13 -19.25
C CYS A 242 -15.70 -11.80 -18.98
N SER A 243 -16.32 -10.73 -19.50
CA SER A 243 -15.88 -9.36 -19.32
C SER A 243 -17.02 -8.52 -18.72
N ALA A 244 -16.65 -7.58 -17.84
CA ALA A 244 -17.57 -6.63 -17.22
C ALA A 244 -16.93 -5.24 -17.14
N ASP A 245 -17.73 -4.19 -17.24
CA ASP A 245 -17.26 -2.80 -17.18
C ASP A 245 -17.10 -2.30 -15.73
N THR A 246 -17.85 -2.89 -14.80
CA THR A 246 -17.87 -2.54 -13.38
C THR A 246 -18.00 -3.78 -12.49
N GLU A 247 -17.57 -3.66 -11.23
CA GLU A 247 -17.79 -4.66 -10.18
C GLU A 247 -19.26 -5.07 -10.04
N ARG A 248 -20.17 -4.09 -10.16
CA ARG A 248 -21.62 -4.32 -10.09
C ARG A 248 -22.11 -5.17 -11.26
N ALA A 249 -21.71 -4.82 -12.49
CA ALA A 249 -22.05 -5.60 -13.68
C ALA A 249 -21.49 -7.02 -13.56
N ARG A 250 -20.22 -7.16 -13.13
CA ARG A 250 -19.59 -8.46 -12.89
C ARG A 250 -20.44 -9.34 -11.98
N ASN A 251 -20.79 -8.83 -10.81
CA ASN A 251 -21.54 -9.61 -9.82
C ASN A 251 -22.92 -10.04 -10.34
N ARG A 252 -23.60 -9.18 -11.13
CA ARG A 252 -24.89 -9.52 -11.76
C ARG A 252 -24.75 -10.62 -12.82
N ILE A 253 -23.74 -10.51 -13.69
CA ILE A 253 -23.45 -11.51 -14.74
C ILE A 253 -23.09 -12.86 -14.11
N LEU A 254 -22.23 -12.86 -13.09
CA LEU A 254 -21.85 -14.07 -12.38
C LEU A 254 -23.06 -14.73 -11.69
N ALA A 255 -23.93 -13.94 -11.07
CA ALA A 255 -25.16 -14.45 -10.46
C ALA A 255 -26.10 -15.09 -11.49
N ALA A 256 -26.24 -14.50 -12.68
CA ALA A 256 -27.01 -15.08 -13.78
C ALA A 256 -26.40 -16.41 -14.28
N GLY A 257 -25.07 -16.46 -14.42
CA GLY A 257 -24.35 -17.69 -14.75
C GLY A 257 -24.57 -18.80 -13.72
N THR A 258 -24.44 -18.50 -12.43
CA THR A 258 -24.73 -19.46 -11.35
C THR A 258 -26.20 -19.90 -11.37
N ALA A 259 -27.15 -18.98 -11.61
CA ALA A 259 -28.56 -19.31 -11.76
C ALA A 259 -28.84 -20.18 -13.01
N ALA A 260 -27.98 -20.13 -14.03
CA ALA A 260 -28.02 -20.98 -15.21
C ALA A 260 -27.30 -22.33 -15.03
N GLY A 261 -26.70 -22.59 -13.87
CA GLY A 261 -26.13 -23.89 -13.53
C GLY A 261 -24.59 -23.95 -13.55
N ILE A 262 -23.89 -22.80 -13.54
CA ILE A 262 -22.43 -22.81 -13.36
C ILE A 262 -22.09 -23.32 -11.95
N GLU A 263 -21.27 -24.36 -11.90
CA GLU A 263 -20.68 -24.88 -10.66
C GLU A 263 -19.33 -24.22 -10.36
N GLY A 264 -19.01 -24.03 -9.08
CA GLY A 264 -17.73 -23.44 -8.62
C GLY A 264 -17.72 -21.92 -8.54
N ARG A 265 -16.52 -21.32 -8.59
CA ARG A 265 -16.30 -19.87 -8.51
C ARG A 265 -15.92 -19.32 -9.89
N PRO A 266 -16.90 -18.90 -10.72
CA PRO A 266 -16.60 -18.32 -12.02
C PRO A 266 -15.85 -16.99 -11.88
N ASN A 267 -14.94 -16.74 -12.81
CA ASN A 267 -14.21 -15.48 -12.91
C ASN A 267 -14.74 -14.65 -14.08
N CYS A 268 -14.70 -13.32 -13.93
CA CYS A 268 -15.11 -12.37 -14.96
C CYS A 268 -14.28 -11.10 -14.83
N VAL A 269 -13.54 -10.76 -15.88
CA VAL A 269 -12.53 -9.70 -15.87
C VAL A 269 -13.21 -8.34 -15.94
N VAL A 270 -12.84 -7.41 -15.04
CA VAL A 270 -13.33 -6.04 -15.08
C VAL A 270 -12.38 -5.17 -15.89
N GLY A 271 -12.87 -4.59 -16.99
CA GLY A 271 -12.04 -3.85 -17.95
C GLY A 271 -12.74 -2.67 -18.60
N LEU A 272 -11.97 -1.86 -19.32
CA LEU A 272 -12.47 -0.81 -20.21
C LEU A 272 -12.77 -1.37 -21.60
N GLY A 273 -13.56 -0.67 -22.41
CA GLY A 273 -13.90 -1.08 -23.78
C GLY A 273 -15.34 -1.59 -23.97
N VAL A 274 -16.21 -1.39 -22.97
CA VAL A 274 -17.60 -1.86 -23.05
C VAL A 274 -18.35 -1.19 -24.22
N PRO A 275 -19.06 -1.95 -25.08
CA PRO A 275 -19.75 -1.41 -26.26
C PRO A 275 -21.02 -0.62 -25.90
N SER A 276 -21.62 -0.92 -24.75
CA SER A 276 -22.87 -0.29 -24.29
C SER A 276 -23.00 -0.34 -22.77
N ALA A 277 -23.65 0.67 -22.18
CA ALA A 277 -24.02 0.67 -20.76
C ALA A 277 -25.00 -0.47 -20.39
N SER A 278 -25.74 -1.01 -21.36
CA SER A 278 -26.66 -2.14 -21.19
C SER A 278 -25.99 -3.51 -21.34
N TRP A 279 -24.65 -3.58 -21.40
CA TRP A 279 -23.89 -4.84 -21.56
C TRP A 279 -24.34 -5.94 -20.61
N ALA A 280 -24.39 -5.62 -19.30
CA ALA A 280 -24.77 -6.61 -18.29
C ALA A 280 -26.20 -7.13 -18.52
N ASP A 281 -27.13 -6.26 -18.91
CA ASP A 281 -28.53 -6.64 -19.12
C ASP A 281 -28.68 -7.54 -20.36
N ALA A 282 -27.98 -7.20 -21.45
CA ALA A 282 -27.96 -8.01 -22.67
C ALA A 282 -27.35 -9.39 -22.43
N VAL A 283 -26.21 -9.45 -21.72
CA VAL A 283 -25.55 -10.69 -21.33
C VAL A 283 -26.45 -11.57 -20.46
N ILE A 284 -27.09 -11.01 -19.44
CA ILE A 284 -27.97 -11.76 -18.53
C ILE A 284 -29.14 -12.37 -19.31
N THR A 285 -29.77 -11.58 -20.18
CA THR A 285 -30.88 -12.03 -21.04
C THR A 285 -30.43 -13.18 -21.96
N ALA A 286 -29.23 -13.08 -22.54
CA ALA A 286 -28.67 -14.13 -23.38
C ALA A 286 -28.32 -15.42 -22.62
N ILE A 287 -27.82 -15.31 -21.37
CA ILE A 287 -27.58 -16.48 -20.51
C ILE A 287 -28.90 -17.19 -20.19
N GLU A 288 -29.97 -16.44 -19.91
CA GLU A 288 -31.31 -16.98 -19.67
C GLU A 288 -31.89 -17.67 -20.92
N ALA A 289 -31.62 -17.12 -22.11
CA ALA A 289 -32.00 -17.75 -23.38
C ALA A 289 -31.30 -19.10 -23.57
N VAL A 290 -29.98 -19.18 -23.35
CA VAL A 290 -29.23 -20.45 -23.43
C VAL A 290 -29.73 -21.45 -22.38
N LYS A 291 -30.03 -21.00 -21.15
CA LYS A 291 -30.62 -21.84 -20.12
C LYS A 291 -31.98 -22.42 -20.55
N THR A 292 -32.79 -21.63 -21.25
CA THR A 292 -34.10 -22.06 -21.76
C THR A 292 -33.97 -23.10 -22.88
N LEU A 293 -32.94 -22.99 -23.71
CA LEU A 293 -32.61 -23.99 -24.73
C LEU A 293 -32.07 -25.30 -24.13
N GLY A 294 -31.44 -25.23 -22.96
CA GLY A 294 -30.87 -26.37 -22.24
C GLY A 294 -29.53 -26.88 -22.79
N ALA A 295 -29.18 -26.54 -24.04
CA ALA A 295 -27.87 -26.78 -24.62
C ALA A 295 -27.57 -25.77 -25.74
N GLY A 296 -26.44 -25.08 -25.63
CA GLY A 296 -26.02 -24.07 -26.60
C GLY A 296 -24.92 -23.17 -26.08
N THR A 297 -24.46 -22.28 -26.96
CA THR A 297 -23.42 -21.30 -26.69
C THR A 297 -23.88 -19.92 -27.12
N VAL A 298 -23.70 -18.92 -26.26
CA VAL A 298 -23.82 -17.52 -26.67
C VAL A 298 -22.48 -16.81 -26.54
N THR A 299 -22.11 -16.07 -27.58
CA THR A 299 -20.87 -15.31 -27.66
C THR A 299 -21.18 -13.86 -27.98
N PHE A 300 -20.72 -12.95 -27.14
CA PHE A 300 -20.66 -11.52 -27.39
C PHE A 300 -19.23 -11.16 -27.78
N SER A 301 -19.08 -10.40 -28.86
CA SER A 301 -17.86 -9.71 -29.25
C SER A 301 -18.25 -8.28 -29.58
N ASP A 302 -17.98 -7.36 -28.65
CA ASP A 302 -18.51 -6.00 -28.71
C ASP A 302 -20.04 -6.00 -28.89
N ALA A 303 -20.55 -5.37 -29.96
CA ALA A 303 -21.99 -5.31 -30.22
C ALA A 303 -22.55 -6.58 -30.90
N ASP A 304 -21.70 -7.47 -31.40
CA ASP A 304 -22.14 -8.66 -32.12
C ASP A 304 -22.44 -9.81 -31.15
N VAL A 305 -23.62 -10.40 -31.29
CA VAL A 305 -24.11 -11.51 -30.49
C VAL A 305 -24.32 -12.73 -31.37
N SER A 306 -23.64 -13.83 -31.08
CA SER A 306 -23.77 -15.10 -31.78
C SER A 306 -24.35 -16.16 -30.85
N LEU A 307 -25.52 -16.70 -31.19
CA LEU A 307 -26.15 -17.82 -30.50
C LEU A 307 -26.05 -19.10 -31.34
N VAL A 308 -25.40 -20.12 -30.81
CA VAL A 308 -25.29 -21.44 -31.45
C VAL A 308 -26.02 -22.45 -30.57
N ALA A 309 -27.16 -22.96 -31.03
CA ALA A 309 -27.94 -23.97 -30.32
C ALA A 309 -27.49 -25.38 -30.71
N ALA A 310 -27.44 -26.30 -29.75
CA ALA A 310 -27.03 -27.68 -30.00
C ALA A 310 -28.03 -28.42 -30.90
N ALA A 311 -27.56 -29.41 -31.65
CA ALA A 311 -28.41 -30.22 -32.56
C ALA A 311 -29.55 -30.99 -31.85
N SER A 312 -29.49 -31.14 -30.52
CA SER A 312 -30.55 -31.75 -29.70
C SER A 312 -31.76 -30.84 -29.49
N VAL A 313 -31.63 -29.54 -29.75
CA VAL A 313 -32.70 -28.54 -29.58
C VAL A 313 -33.71 -28.65 -30.71
N SER A 314 -35.01 -28.59 -30.38
CA SER A 314 -36.07 -28.61 -31.39
C SER A 314 -36.11 -27.30 -32.19
N GLN A 315 -36.40 -27.36 -33.49
CA GLN A 315 -36.50 -26.15 -34.33
C GLN A 315 -37.53 -25.15 -33.77
N ALA A 316 -38.65 -25.64 -33.22
CA ALA A 316 -39.69 -24.78 -32.66
C ALA A 316 -39.24 -24.06 -31.39
N ASP A 317 -38.48 -24.73 -30.51
CA ASP A 317 -37.91 -24.10 -29.33
C ASP A 317 -36.80 -23.11 -29.69
N PHE A 318 -35.98 -23.45 -30.70
CA PHE A 318 -34.97 -22.56 -31.24
C PHE A 318 -35.60 -21.27 -31.78
N ASP A 319 -36.58 -21.37 -32.69
CA ASP A 319 -37.21 -20.20 -33.31
C ASP A 319 -37.89 -19.30 -32.26
N ARG A 320 -38.53 -19.91 -31.24
CA ARG A 320 -39.15 -19.18 -30.12
C ARG A 320 -38.12 -18.41 -29.29
N VAL A 321 -37.06 -19.07 -28.84
CA VAL A 321 -36.04 -18.44 -27.98
C VAL A 321 -35.27 -17.38 -28.75
N VAL A 322 -34.95 -17.60 -30.03
CA VAL A 322 -34.30 -16.59 -30.87
C VAL A 322 -35.17 -15.35 -30.98
N GLY A 323 -36.48 -15.49 -31.24
CA GLY A 323 -37.39 -14.34 -31.33
C GLY A 323 -37.56 -13.58 -30.01
N GLU A 324 -37.63 -14.30 -28.88
CA GLU A 324 -37.68 -13.71 -27.54
C GLU A 324 -36.38 -12.96 -27.21
N LEU A 325 -35.22 -13.55 -27.53
CA LEU A 325 -33.91 -12.92 -27.31
C LEU A 325 -33.71 -11.68 -28.18
N ASP A 326 -34.02 -11.77 -29.48
CA ASP A 326 -33.92 -10.64 -30.42
C ASP A 326 -34.78 -9.45 -29.97
N SER A 327 -35.99 -9.74 -29.48
CA SER A 327 -36.91 -8.71 -28.96
C SER A 327 -36.47 -8.11 -27.62
N ALA A 328 -35.70 -8.84 -26.83
CA ALA A 328 -35.25 -8.41 -25.50
C ALA A 328 -33.86 -7.74 -25.51
N LEU A 329 -33.06 -7.99 -26.56
CA LEU A 329 -31.76 -7.35 -26.73
C LEU A 329 -31.93 -5.85 -27.03
N PRO A 330 -31.12 -4.97 -26.42
CA PRO A 330 -31.09 -3.56 -26.78
C PRO A 330 -30.64 -3.34 -28.23
N ASP A 331 -31.19 -2.33 -28.91
CA ASP A 331 -30.94 -2.02 -30.35
C ASP A 331 -29.47 -1.94 -30.79
N VAL A 332 -28.55 -1.67 -29.86
CA VAL A 332 -27.11 -1.60 -30.15
C VAL A 332 -26.50 -2.97 -30.45
N PHE A 333 -27.16 -4.06 -30.05
CA PHE A 333 -26.67 -5.43 -30.25
C PHE A 333 -27.27 -6.08 -31.48
N SER A 334 -26.45 -6.80 -32.24
CA SER A 334 -26.85 -7.53 -33.45
C SER A 334 -26.81 -9.03 -33.20
N LEU A 335 -27.97 -9.70 -33.25
CA LEU A 335 -28.07 -11.14 -33.02
C LEU A 335 -27.93 -11.93 -34.33
N SER A 336 -27.01 -12.90 -34.33
CA SER A 336 -26.92 -13.97 -35.32
C SER A 336 -27.13 -15.31 -34.62
N ALA A 337 -28.10 -16.10 -35.05
CA ALA A 337 -28.42 -17.38 -34.43
C ALA A 337 -28.34 -18.53 -35.44
N VAL A 338 -27.72 -19.64 -35.03
CA VAL A 338 -27.59 -20.86 -35.84
C VAL A 338 -27.92 -22.08 -34.99
N LEU A 339 -28.74 -22.98 -35.54
CA LEU A 339 -28.95 -24.32 -34.98
C LEU A 339 -27.93 -25.28 -35.60
N GLU A 340 -27.10 -25.91 -34.78
CA GLU A 340 -26.14 -26.90 -35.26
C GLU A 340 -26.86 -28.05 -35.96
N ARG A 341 -26.39 -28.40 -37.17
CA ARG A 341 -26.82 -29.62 -37.86
C ARG A 341 -25.72 -30.65 -37.69
N SER A 342 -26.08 -31.86 -37.26
CA SER A 342 -25.14 -32.99 -37.21
C SER A 342 -24.46 -33.15 -38.58
N SER A 343 -23.15 -32.97 -38.62
CA SER A 343 -22.35 -33.13 -39.84
C SER A 343 -22.09 -34.62 -40.08
N ASP A 344 -22.83 -35.18 -41.04
CA ASP A 344 -22.52 -36.46 -41.67
C ASP A 344 -21.38 -36.23 -42.69
N SER A 345 -20.13 -36.06 -42.23
CA SER A 345 -18.97 -36.02 -43.15
C SER A 345 -18.08 -37.24 -42.94
N ALA A 346 -18.35 -38.27 -43.75
CA ALA A 346 -17.59 -39.52 -43.87
C ALA A 346 -16.29 -39.40 -44.70
N LEU A 347 -15.71 -38.20 -44.82
CA LEU A 347 -14.40 -37.97 -45.46
C LEU A 347 -13.48 -37.32 -44.42
N GLY A 348 -12.43 -38.05 -44.02
CA GLY A 348 -11.52 -37.65 -42.94
C GLY A 348 -11.00 -36.23 -43.16
N PRO A 349 -11.35 -35.25 -42.31
CA PRO A 349 -11.19 -33.85 -42.65
C PRO A 349 -9.72 -33.48 -42.77
N ALA A 350 -9.44 -32.47 -43.60
CA ALA A 350 -8.18 -31.76 -43.48
C ALA A 350 -8.00 -31.32 -42.03
N GLU A 351 -6.84 -31.64 -41.46
CA GLU A 351 -6.53 -31.40 -40.06
C GLU A 351 -5.13 -30.81 -39.95
N PHE A 352 -5.02 -29.79 -39.10
CA PHE A 352 -3.75 -29.28 -38.60
C PHE A 352 -3.73 -29.46 -37.08
N THR A 353 -2.63 -29.97 -36.54
CA THR A 353 -2.44 -30.16 -35.10
C THR A 353 -1.16 -29.52 -34.64
N ALA A 354 -1.21 -28.87 -33.47
CA ALA A 354 -0.01 -28.48 -32.74
C ALA A 354 -0.07 -29.02 -31.31
N SER A 355 1.01 -29.62 -30.83
CA SER A 355 1.10 -30.11 -29.45
C SER A 355 2.24 -29.44 -28.71
N LEU A 356 1.93 -28.79 -27.58
CA LEU A 356 2.87 -28.18 -26.64
C LEU A 356 3.07 -29.13 -25.46
N SER A 357 4.31 -29.59 -25.28
CA SER A 357 4.70 -30.43 -24.14
C SER A 357 5.04 -29.60 -22.90
N SER A 358 5.00 -30.23 -21.72
CA SER A 358 5.36 -29.61 -20.43
C SER A 358 6.80 -29.05 -20.36
N VAL A 359 7.70 -29.52 -21.23
CA VAL A 359 9.08 -28.99 -21.37
C VAL A 359 9.19 -27.84 -22.37
N GLY A 360 8.05 -27.37 -22.91
CA GLY A 360 7.97 -26.27 -23.85
C GLY A 360 8.36 -26.62 -25.30
N ARG A 361 8.44 -27.91 -25.66
CA ARG A 361 8.61 -28.32 -27.08
C ARG A 361 7.27 -28.34 -27.79
N VAL A 362 7.25 -27.80 -29.01
CA VAL A 362 6.09 -27.74 -29.88
C VAL A 362 6.30 -28.61 -31.10
N GLU A 363 5.31 -29.45 -31.41
CA GLU A 363 5.27 -30.25 -32.63
C GLU A 363 4.08 -29.82 -33.49
N LEU A 364 4.35 -29.44 -34.73
CA LEU A 364 3.37 -29.00 -35.73
C LEU A 364 3.22 -30.08 -36.79
N ARG A 365 1.99 -30.55 -37.03
CA ARG A 365 1.67 -31.58 -38.02
C ARG A 365 0.40 -31.22 -38.78
N GLY A 366 0.22 -31.82 -39.96
CA GLY A 366 -1.02 -31.69 -40.73
C GLY A 366 -0.86 -30.84 -41.99
N ARG A 367 -1.98 -30.32 -42.49
CA ARG A 367 -2.05 -29.68 -43.82
C ARG A 367 -1.95 -28.15 -43.74
N VAL A 368 -1.26 -27.54 -44.71
CA VAL A 368 -1.13 -26.08 -44.91
C VAL A 368 -1.38 -25.74 -46.38
N THR A 369 -1.87 -24.54 -46.69
CA THR A 369 -2.32 -24.15 -48.04
C THR A 369 -1.18 -24.11 -49.05
N ASP A 370 -0.03 -23.57 -48.64
CA ASP A 370 1.10 -23.25 -49.50
C ASP A 370 2.40 -23.11 -48.68
N GLU A 371 3.53 -22.87 -49.37
CA GLU A 371 4.83 -22.68 -48.74
C GLU A 371 4.88 -21.41 -47.87
N LEU A 372 4.17 -20.35 -48.26
CA LEU A 372 4.13 -19.11 -47.51
C LEU A 372 3.48 -19.33 -46.13
N LEU A 373 2.37 -20.07 -46.08
CA LEU A 373 1.73 -20.44 -44.82
C LEU A 373 2.64 -21.35 -43.99
N ARG A 374 3.33 -22.32 -44.60
CA ARG A 374 4.29 -23.17 -43.88
C ARG A 374 5.36 -22.32 -43.19
N ASP A 375 5.95 -21.38 -43.92
CA ASP A 375 7.00 -20.50 -43.41
C ASP A 375 6.47 -19.55 -42.33
N ALA A 376 5.28 -18.99 -42.52
CA ALA A 376 4.61 -18.14 -41.54
C ALA A 376 4.34 -18.92 -40.24
N VAL A 377 3.76 -20.11 -40.33
CA VAL A 377 3.47 -20.98 -39.18
C VAL A 377 4.75 -21.39 -38.43
N SER A 378 5.78 -21.78 -39.17
CA SER A 378 7.07 -22.15 -38.59
C SER A 378 7.73 -20.97 -37.89
N SER A 379 7.81 -19.82 -38.56
CA SER A 379 8.43 -18.60 -38.03
C SER A 379 7.66 -18.06 -36.81
N TYR A 380 6.33 -18.06 -36.88
CA TYR A 380 5.47 -17.64 -35.78
C TYR A 380 5.67 -18.55 -34.56
N ALA A 381 5.64 -19.87 -34.74
CA ALA A 381 5.86 -20.81 -33.66
C ALA A 381 7.28 -20.66 -33.07
N GLN A 382 8.30 -20.47 -33.90
CA GLN A 382 9.67 -20.26 -33.41
C GLN A 382 9.82 -18.96 -32.63
N ALA A 383 9.16 -17.88 -33.05
CA ALA A 383 9.14 -16.61 -32.32
C ALA A 383 8.44 -16.76 -30.96
N ARG A 384 7.34 -17.53 -30.89
CA ARG A 384 6.54 -17.67 -29.67
C ARG A 384 7.09 -18.68 -28.67
N PHE A 385 7.64 -19.79 -29.14
CA PHE A 385 8.05 -20.95 -28.33
C PHE A 385 9.57 -21.20 -28.33
N GLY A 386 10.32 -20.52 -29.20
CA GLY A 386 11.78 -20.61 -29.33
C GLY A 386 12.24 -21.49 -30.49
N VAL A 387 13.25 -21.01 -31.23
CA VAL A 387 13.75 -21.61 -32.49
C VAL A 387 14.13 -23.10 -32.35
N GLY A 388 14.77 -23.50 -31.25
CA GLY A 388 15.22 -24.89 -31.02
C GLY A 388 14.17 -25.83 -30.41
N LYS A 389 12.96 -25.34 -30.15
CA LYS A 389 11.88 -26.10 -29.47
C LYS A 389 10.75 -26.48 -30.40
N VAL A 390 10.76 -26.02 -31.65
CA VAL A 390 9.69 -26.24 -32.63
C VAL A 390 10.12 -27.28 -33.65
N TYR A 391 9.33 -28.34 -33.79
CA TYR A 391 9.44 -29.33 -34.85
C TYR A 391 8.23 -29.20 -35.78
N SER A 392 8.49 -28.99 -37.08
CA SER A 392 7.44 -28.84 -38.10
C SER A 392 7.49 -29.98 -39.10
N ALA A 393 6.38 -30.71 -39.21
CA ALA A 393 6.16 -31.81 -40.14
C ALA A 393 4.84 -31.62 -40.90
N THR A 394 4.67 -30.44 -41.50
CA THR A 394 3.46 -30.05 -42.25
C THR A 394 3.58 -30.38 -43.74
N ARG A 395 2.44 -30.69 -44.37
CA ARG A 395 2.34 -30.99 -45.80
C ARG A 395 1.48 -29.93 -46.51
N ILE A 396 1.81 -29.60 -47.74
CA ILE A 396 1.03 -28.66 -48.54
C ILE A 396 -0.21 -29.36 -49.12
N ASP A 397 -1.33 -28.67 -49.09
CA ASP A 397 -2.62 -29.04 -49.66
C ASP A 397 -3.36 -27.75 -50.05
N ASP A 398 -3.57 -27.54 -51.35
CA ASP A 398 -4.19 -26.35 -51.92
C ASP A 398 -5.72 -26.39 -51.90
N ASP A 399 -6.33 -27.56 -51.64
CA ASP A 399 -7.78 -27.77 -51.57
C ASP A 399 -8.36 -27.50 -50.17
N LEU A 400 -7.65 -26.73 -49.33
CA LEU A 400 -8.09 -26.42 -47.96
C LEU A 400 -9.19 -25.35 -47.92
N PRO A 401 -10.10 -25.39 -46.94
CA PRO A 401 -11.17 -24.41 -46.80
C PRO A 401 -10.69 -22.97 -46.64
N ASP A 402 -11.53 -22.02 -47.04
CA ASP A 402 -11.29 -20.59 -46.84
C ASP A 402 -11.05 -20.25 -45.35
N GLY A 403 -10.11 -19.32 -45.11
CA GLY A 403 -9.75 -18.92 -43.75
C GLY A 403 -8.84 -19.90 -43.00
N TRP A 404 -8.38 -20.99 -43.62
CA TRP A 404 -7.43 -21.93 -43.02
C TRP A 404 -6.18 -21.27 -42.41
N PRO A 405 -5.49 -20.32 -43.11
CA PRO A 405 -4.35 -19.60 -42.53
C PRO A 405 -4.67 -18.91 -41.20
N VAL A 406 -5.83 -18.23 -41.15
CA VAL A 406 -6.27 -17.48 -39.96
C VAL A 406 -6.57 -18.43 -38.80
N ARG A 407 -7.26 -19.55 -39.07
CA ARG A 407 -7.55 -20.58 -38.06
C ARG A 407 -6.28 -21.16 -37.44
N VAL A 408 -5.29 -21.49 -38.28
CA VAL A 408 -4.02 -22.05 -37.82
C VAL A 408 -3.26 -21.05 -36.95
N LEU A 409 -3.12 -19.80 -37.41
CA LEU A 409 -2.37 -18.78 -36.67
C LEU A 409 -3.07 -18.38 -35.37
N ALA A 410 -4.39 -18.18 -35.37
CA ALA A 410 -5.17 -17.88 -34.17
C ALA A 410 -5.11 -19.01 -33.14
N GLY A 411 -5.13 -20.26 -33.61
CA GLY A 411 -4.95 -21.43 -32.77
C GLY A 411 -3.55 -21.49 -32.15
N LEU A 412 -2.50 -21.19 -32.91
CA LEU A 412 -1.12 -21.18 -32.41
C LEU A 412 -0.87 -20.05 -31.41
N GLU A 413 -1.47 -18.88 -31.63
CA GLU A 413 -1.47 -17.78 -30.66
C GLU A 413 -2.09 -18.23 -29.34
N SER A 414 -3.25 -18.88 -29.42
CA SER A 414 -3.99 -19.42 -28.27
C SER A 414 -3.21 -20.50 -27.51
N LEU A 415 -2.49 -21.38 -28.23
CA LEU A 415 -1.63 -22.40 -27.60
C LEU A 415 -0.50 -21.77 -26.77
N GLY A 416 -0.09 -20.54 -27.10
CA GLY A 416 0.92 -19.78 -26.37
C GLY A 416 0.49 -19.32 -24.97
N GLU A 417 -0.80 -19.39 -24.65
CA GLU A 417 -1.37 -19.06 -23.32
C GLU A 417 -1.34 -20.26 -22.35
N LEU A 418 -0.91 -21.43 -22.84
CA LEU A 418 -0.87 -22.68 -22.09
C LEU A 418 0.56 -23.05 -21.71
N ALA A 419 0.71 -23.77 -20.60
CA ALA A 419 1.98 -24.38 -20.21
C ALA A 419 2.19 -25.73 -20.94
N GLU A 420 1.10 -26.48 -21.11
CA GLU A 420 1.01 -27.70 -21.90
C GLU A 420 -0.35 -27.75 -22.57
N GLY A 421 -0.43 -28.30 -23.79
CA GLY A 421 -1.70 -28.34 -24.50
C GLY A 421 -1.64 -28.87 -25.92
N ARG A 422 -2.82 -28.94 -26.54
CA ARG A 422 -3.01 -29.37 -27.91
C ARG A 422 -3.98 -28.42 -28.61
N LEU A 423 -3.61 -28.08 -29.84
CA LEU A 423 -4.44 -27.37 -30.80
C LEU A 423 -4.82 -28.35 -31.90
N VAL A 424 -6.09 -28.31 -32.29
CA VAL A 424 -6.63 -29.06 -33.43
C VAL A 424 -7.48 -28.13 -34.28
N VAL A 425 -7.15 -28.02 -35.56
CA VAL A 425 -7.85 -27.18 -36.54
C VAL A 425 -8.49 -28.07 -37.59
N ARG A 426 -9.79 -27.88 -37.80
CA ARG A 426 -10.64 -28.55 -38.80
C ARG A 426 -11.29 -27.52 -39.70
N ALA A 427 -11.98 -28.01 -40.72
CA ALA A 427 -12.71 -27.18 -41.68
C ALA A 427 -13.74 -26.25 -41.00
N ASP A 428 -14.44 -26.76 -39.99
CA ASP A 428 -15.52 -26.06 -39.29
C ASP A 428 -15.13 -25.59 -37.88
N THR A 429 -14.14 -26.24 -37.23
CA THR A 429 -13.87 -26.08 -35.80
C THR A 429 -12.39 -25.82 -35.48
N VAL A 430 -12.14 -24.95 -34.49
CA VAL A 430 -10.82 -24.84 -33.81
C VAL A 430 -10.96 -25.31 -32.36
N GLU A 431 -10.16 -26.28 -31.95
CA GLU A 431 -10.19 -26.83 -30.59
C GLU A 431 -8.84 -26.59 -29.89
N VAL A 432 -8.87 -25.95 -28.73
CA VAL A 432 -7.70 -25.70 -27.88
C VAL A 432 -7.94 -26.34 -26.52
N GLU A 433 -7.05 -27.25 -26.13
CA GLU A 433 -7.11 -27.93 -24.84
C GLU A 433 -5.76 -27.90 -24.12
N GLY A 434 -5.78 -27.88 -22.78
CA GLY A 434 -4.55 -27.99 -22.01
C GLY A 434 -4.62 -27.41 -20.61
N VAL A 435 -3.45 -27.11 -20.05
CA VAL A 435 -3.27 -26.69 -18.67
C VAL A 435 -2.47 -25.39 -18.61
N THR A 436 -2.85 -24.51 -17.69
CA THR A 436 -2.26 -23.17 -17.55
C THR A 436 -2.15 -22.76 -16.08
N GLY A 437 -1.11 -21.98 -15.75
CA GLY A 437 -0.95 -21.33 -14.45
C GLY A 437 -1.65 -19.97 -14.36
N SER A 438 -2.36 -19.53 -15.41
CA SER A 438 -3.07 -18.25 -15.43
C SER A 438 -4.58 -18.46 -15.32
N GLN A 439 -5.19 -17.86 -14.29
CA GLN A 439 -6.64 -17.92 -14.08
C GLN A 439 -7.44 -17.21 -15.21
N ASN A 440 -6.80 -16.36 -16.01
CA ASN A 440 -7.43 -15.60 -17.09
C ASN A 440 -7.17 -16.19 -18.48
N ALA A 441 -6.33 -17.22 -18.62
CA ALA A 441 -5.89 -17.74 -19.90
C ALA A 441 -7.05 -18.27 -20.77
N ARG A 442 -8.04 -18.96 -20.18
CA ARG A 442 -9.23 -19.42 -20.91
C ARG A 442 -10.01 -18.27 -21.56
N GLY A 443 -10.16 -17.16 -20.84
CA GLY A 443 -10.81 -15.95 -21.34
C GLY A 443 -10.00 -15.29 -22.45
N ARG A 444 -8.67 -15.18 -22.28
CA ARG A 444 -7.75 -14.66 -23.31
C ARG A 444 -7.80 -15.48 -24.60
N ILE A 445 -7.73 -16.80 -24.49
CA ILE A 445 -7.83 -17.72 -25.64
C ILE A 445 -9.16 -17.50 -26.37
N SER A 446 -10.26 -17.46 -25.63
CA SER A 446 -11.58 -17.24 -26.21
C SER A 446 -11.70 -15.88 -26.90
N GLN A 447 -11.08 -14.83 -26.35
CA GLN A 447 -11.03 -13.49 -26.96
C GLN A 447 -10.21 -13.50 -28.26
N VAL A 448 -9.03 -14.13 -28.26
CA VAL A 448 -8.18 -14.28 -29.46
C VAL A 448 -8.93 -15.03 -30.56
N LEU A 449 -9.56 -16.16 -30.22
CA LEU A 449 -10.31 -16.95 -31.20
C LEU A 449 -11.55 -16.19 -31.72
N SER A 450 -12.27 -15.48 -30.85
CA SER A 450 -13.44 -14.68 -31.28
C SER A 450 -13.04 -13.53 -32.21
N ASP A 451 -11.97 -12.80 -31.86
CA ASP A 451 -11.44 -11.69 -32.66
C ASP A 451 -10.94 -12.15 -34.04
N LYS A 452 -10.11 -13.21 -34.06
CA LYS A 452 -9.42 -13.64 -35.28
C LYS A 452 -10.31 -14.44 -36.21
N LEU A 453 -11.19 -15.29 -35.67
CA LEU A 453 -12.07 -16.14 -36.49
C LEU A 453 -13.32 -15.36 -36.96
N GLY A 454 -13.73 -14.36 -36.20
CA GLY A 454 -14.94 -13.57 -36.48
C GLY A 454 -16.23 -14.25 -35.99
N PRO A 455 -17.37 -13.53 -36.11
CA PRO A 455 -18.66 -13.98 -35.60
C PRO A 455 -19.15 -15.25 -36.31
N GLY A 456 -19.82 -16.13 -35.55
CA GLY A 456 -20.45 -17.36 -36.09
C GLY A 456 -19.49 -18.53 -36.36
N GLN A 457 -18.19 -18.39 -36.11
CA GLN A 457 -17.24 -19.51 -36.21
C GLN A 457 -17.24 -20.36 -34.94
N THR A 458 -17.23 -21.68 -35.11
CA THR A 458 -17.24 -22.63 -33.98
C THR A 458 -15.82 -22.90 -33.49
N PHE A 459 -15.61 -22.77 -32.18
CA PHE A 459 -14.39 -23.19 -31.52
C PHE A 459 -14.70 -23.77 -30.13
N LYS A 460 -13.77 -24.56 -29.59
CA LYS A 460 -13.86 -25.15 -28.25
C LYS A 460 -12.61 -24.84 -27.45
N VAL A 461 -12.79 -24.44 -26.19
CA VAL A 461 -11.70 -24.13 -25.26
C VAL A 461 -11.84 -25.00 -24.01
N SER A 462 -10.98 -26.01 -23.89
CA SER A 462 -10.95 -26.97 -22.79
C SER A 462 -9.69 -26.78 -21.96
N VAL A 463 -9.64 -25.69 -21.19
CA VAL A 463 -8.45 -25.27 -20.46
C VAL A 463 -8.68 -25.39 -18.95
N ARG A 464 -7.76 -26.07 -18.27
CA ARG A 464 -7.77 -26.24 -16.82
C ARG A 464 -6.70 -25.37 -16.16
N TYR A 465 -7.07 -24.66 -15.10
CA TYR A 465 -6.10 -23.99 -14.22
C TYR A 465 -5.39 -25.02 -13.33
N ASP A 466 -4.08 -24.90 -13.22
CA ASP A 466 -3.26 -25.67 -12.27
C ASP A 466 -2.44 -24.71 -11.41
N GLU A 467 -2.77 -24.69 -10.13
CA GLU A 467 -2.16 -23.82 -9.12
C GLU A 467 -0.64 -24.02 -9.03
N LYS A 468 -0.12 -25.23 -9.29
CA LYS A 468 1.33 -25.50 -9.26
C LYS A 468 2.10 -24.80 -10.36
N LEU A 469 1.41 -24.44 -11.44
CA LEU A 469 1.99 -23.70 -12.57
C LEU A 469 1.83 -22.20 -12.39
N ASP A 470 1.08 -21.75 -11.38
CA ASP A 470 0.93 -20.34 -11.03
C ASP A 470 2.11 -19.90 -10.16
N PRO A 471 3.03 -19.07 -10.69
CA PRO A 471 4.22 -18.65 -9.94
C PRO A 471 3.87 -17.80 -8.71
N LEU A 472 2.64 -17.28 -8.61
CA LEU A 472 2.19 -16.47 -7.48
C LEU A 472 1.41 -17.28 -6.46
N ALA A 473 0.71 -18.35 -6.86
CA ALA A 473 -0.04 -19.20 -5.93
C ALA A 473 0.85 -20.15 -5.11
N ALA A 474 2.10 -20.36 -5.53
CA ALA A 474 3.09 -21.08 -4.74
C ALA A 474 3.49 -20.35 -3.43
N LEU A 475 3.10 -19.09 -3.25
CA LEU A 475 3.33 -18.33 -2.03
C LEU A 475 2.23 -18.62 -0.99
N PRO A 476 2.57 -18.97 0.26
CA PRO A 476 1.59 -19.20 1.32
C PRO A 476 0.70 -17.98 1.57
N THR A 477 -0.60 -18.20 1.81
CA THR A 477 -1.50 -17.11 2.20
C THR A 477 -1.19 -16.60 3.63
N PRO A 478 -1.59 -15.35 3.97
CA PRO A 478 -1.44 -14.83 5.33
C PRO A 478 -2.00 -15.75 6.42
N GLN A 479 -3.15 -16.37 6.17
CA GLN A 479 -3.81 -17.29 7.09
C GLN A 479 -3.04 -18.61 7.23
N GLU A 480 -2.49 -19.14 6.14
CA GLU A 480 -1.68 -20.36 6.18
C GLU A 480 -0.36 -20.15 6.91
N CYS A 481 0.26 -18.97 6.73
CA CYS A 481 1.43 -18.54 7.52
C CYS A 481 1.12 -18.51 9.02
N ALA A 482 0.04 -17.84 9.41
CA ALA A 482 -0.37 -17.77 10.82
C ALA A 482 -0.70 -19.16 11.40
N ALA A 483 -1.34 -20.03 10.61
CA ALA A 483 -1.63 -21.41 11.00
C ALA A 483 -0.35 -22.26 11.14
N GLY A 484 0.64 -22.05 10.27
CA GLY A 484 1.96 -22.68 10.35
C GLY A 484 2.67 -22.31 11.66
N VAL A 485 2.73 -21.02 11.97
CA VAL A 485 3.28 -20.49 13.23
C VAL A 485 2.55 -21.07 14.44
N THR A 486 1.22 -21.06 14.42
CA THR A 486 0.38 -21.62 15.50
C THR A 486 0.67 -23.12 15.72
N ARG A 487 0.89 -23.88 14.65
CA ARG A 487 1.22 -25.32 14.72
C ARG A 487 2.55 -25.57 15.41
N VAL A 488 3.56 -24.75 15.12
CA VAL A 488 4.87 -24.81 15.79
C VAL A 488 4.68 -24.56 17.29
N LEU A 489 3.98 -23.48 17.66
CA LEU A 489 3.73 -23.08 19.05
C LEU A 489 2.84 -24.07 19.82
N SER A 490 1.94 -24.79 19.14
CA SER A 490 1.09 -25.81 19.75
C SER A 490 1.86 -27.09 20.09
N SER A 491 2.93 -27.39 19.34
CA SER A 491 3.76 -28.57 19.56
C SER A 491 4.78 -28.37 20.68
N ARG A 492 5.30 -27.14 20.81
CA ARG A 492 6.38 -26.75 21.72
C ARG A 492 6.18 -25.29 22.11
N LYS A 493 6.19 -25.01 23.42
CA LYS A 493 6.00 -23.66 23.96
C LYS A 493 7.31 -22.89 24.05
N ILE A 494 7.27 -21.60 23.78
CA ILE A 494 8.37 -20.66 24.09
C ILE A 494 8.37 -20.46 25.61
N THR A 495 9.42 -20.91 26.28
CA THR A 495 9.55 -20.81 27.74
C THR A 495 10.54 -19.72 28.13
N PHE A 496 10.27 -19.09 29.28
CA PHE A 496 11.12 -18.05 29.85
C PHE A 496 11.39 -18.37 31.33
N PRO A 497 12.63 -18.19 31.82
CA PRO A 497 12.91 -18.30 33.25
C PRO A 497 12.06 -17.32 34.08
N PRO A 498 11.76 -17.64 35.35
CA PRO A 498 11.00 -16.75 36.24
C PRO A 498 11.60 -15.34 36.31
N GLY A 499 10.78 -14.32 36.09
CA GLY A 499 11.21 -12.91 36.11
C GLY A 499 12.16 -12.49 34.97
N SER A 500 12.38 -13.35 33.97
CA SER A 500 13.27 -13.09 32.84
C SER A 500 12.52 -13.03 31.50
N ALA A 501 13.08 -12.26 30.57
CA ALA A 501 12.73 -12.23 29.15
C ALA A 501 13.78 -12.94 28.27
N GLU A 502 14.81 -13.54 28.89
CA GLU A 502 15.84 -14.28 28.20
C GLU A 502 15.28 -15.61 27.66
N ILE A 503 15.48 -15.85 26.36
CA ILE A 503 15.06 -17.09 25.70
C ILE A 503 16.01 -18.21 26.11
N ASP A 504 15.46 -19.27 26.69
CA ASP A 504 16.27 -20.40 27.14
C ASP A 504 16.83 -21.24 25.97
N GLY A 505 17.85 -22.05 26.27
CA GLY A 505 18.47 -22.94 25.28
C GLY A 505 17.52 -24.04 24.74
N GLN A 506 16.41 -24.33 25.43
CA GLN A 506 15.41 -25.31 24.97
C GLN A 506 14.47 -24.72 23.92
N THR A 507 14.33 -23.40 23.91
CA THR A 507 13.47 -22.62 23.00
C THR A 507 14.16 -22.33 21.66
N VAL A 508 15.48 -22.47 21.56
CA VAL A 508 16.27 -22.26 20.31
C VAL A 508 15.70 -23.06 19.14
N GLY A 509 15.42 -24.35 19.33
CA GLY A 509 14.89 -25.20 18.25
C GLY A 509 13.44 -24.89 17.87
N ILE A 510 12.69 -24.16 18.71
CA ILE A 510 11.35 -23.65 18.38
C ILE A 510 11.49 -22.40 17.52
N MET A 511 12.41 -21.51 17.88
CA MET A 511 12.71 -20.31 17.11
C MET A 511 13.22 -20.65 15.70
N ASP A 512 14.01 -21.71 15.55
CA ASP A 512 14.46 -22.20 14.25
C ASP A 512 13.28 -22.70 13.39
N ALA A 513 12.36 -23.45 13.99
CA ALA A 513 11.15 -23.93 13.31
C ALA A 513 10.18 -22.79 12.95
N LEU A 514 10.08 -21.77 13.80
CA LEU A 514 9.30 -20.57 13.50
C LEU A 514 9.92 -19.78 12.34
N ALA A 515 11.25 -19.67 12.32
CA ALA A 515 11.98 -19.03 11.23
C ALA A 515 11.79 -19.77 9.90
N GLU A 516 11.87 -21.10 9.89
CA GLU A 516 11.64 -21.90 8.68
C GLU A 516 10.24 -21.65 8.09
N VAL A 517 9.20 -21.62 8.93
CA VAL A 517 7.83 -21.32 8.48
C VAL A 517 7.70 -19.88 7.97
N LEU A 518 8.28 -18.91 8.69
CA LEU A 518 8.16 -17.49 8.34
C LEU A 518 9.02 -17.10 7.12
N ALA A 519 10.07 -17.85 6.79
CA ALA A 519 10.93 -17.59 5.64
C ALA A 519 10.23 -17.86 4.29
N GLU A 520 9.26 -18.77 4.26
CA GLU A 520 8.48 -19.10 3.06
C GLU A 520 7.27 -18.16 2.87
N CYS A 521 6.97 -17.35 3.89
CA CYS A 521 5.82 -16.48 3.91
C CYS A 521 6.10 -15.13 3.21
N PRO A 522 5.21 -14.65 2.33
CA PRO A 522 5.24 -13.24 1.92
C PRO A 522 5.08 -12.36 3.18
N ALA A 523 5.49 -11.09 3.16
CA ALA A 523 5.45 -10.22 4.35
C ALA A 523 4.04 -10.14 4.99
N VAL A 524 3.77 -10.99 5.99
CA VAL A 524 2.47 -11.10 6.66
C VAL A 524 2.47 -10.25 7.91
N ARG A 525 1.47 -9.38 8.04
CA ARG A 525 1.32 -8.58 9.26
C ARG A 525 0.82 -9.43 10.41
N MET A 526 1.64 -9.61 11.44
CA MET A 526 1.26 -10.36 12.65
C MET A 526 1.69 -9.62 13.91
N GLU A 527 0.93 -9.78 14.98
CA GLU A 527 1.27 -9.34 16.33
C GLU A 527 1.82 -10.52 17.13
N ILE A 528 3.01 -10.36 17.71
CA ILE A 528 3.58 -11.25 18.73
C ILE A 528 3.02 -10.79 20.08
N ALA A 529 1.99 -11.46 20.56
CA ALA A 529 1.31 -11.15 21.80
C ALA A 529 1.92 -11.92 22.97
N GLY A 530 2.43 -11.20 23.98
CA GLY A 530 3.01 -11.78 25.19
C GLY A 530 2.08 -11.69 26.40
N TYR A 531 2.01 -12.79 27.16
CA TYR A 531 1.19 -12.89 28.38
C TYR A 531 2.00 -13.45 29.56
N THR A 532 1.63 -13.05 30.78
CA THR A 532 2.19 -13.52 32.05
C THR A 532 1.13 -14.22 32.91
N ASP A 533 1.57 -14.86 33.99
CA ASP A 533 0.66 -15.30 35.06
C ASP A 533 0.26 -14.12 35.96
N SER A 534 -0.61 -14.38 36.95
CA SER A 534 -1.09 -13.35 37.88
C SER A 534 -0.16 -13.06 39.07
N GLN A 535 1.11 -13.49 39.03
CA GLN A 535 2.06 -13.25 40.11
C GLN A 535 2.83 -11.97 39.85
N GLY A 536 2.83 -11.05 40.82
CA GLY A 536 3.53 -9.77 40.72
C GLY A 536 2.56 -8.58 40.67
N SER A 537 3.08 -7.41 40.33
CA SER A 537 2.26 -6.21 40.10
C SER A 537 1.86 -6.13 38.62
N ASP A 538 0.65 -5.65 38.33
CA ASP A 538 0.14 -5.45 36.96
C ASP A 538 1.12 -4.71 36.06
N SER A 539 1.75 -3.63 36.55
CA SER A 539 2.74 -2.85 35.79
C SER A 539 4.02 -3.65 35.48
N GLY A 540 4.44 -4.50 36.42
CA GLY A 540 5.58 -5.40 36.24
C GLY A 540 5.28 -6.52 35.26
N ASN A 541 4.08 -7.09 35.33
CA ASN A 541 3.58 -8.11 34.41
C ASN A 541 3.46 -7.56 32.98
N LEU A 542 2.93 -6.34 32.82
CA LEU A 542 2.87 -5.67 31.53
C LEU A 542 4.27 -5.47 30.93
N ALA A 543 5.21 -4.90 31.71
CA ALA A 543 6.59 -4.68 31.25
C ALA A 543 7.30 -6.01 30.90
N LEU A 544 7.11 -7.06 31.70
CA LEU A 544 7.72 -8.37 31.47
C LEU A 544 7.15 -9.04 30.20
N SER A 545 5.84 -8.96 30.00
CA SER A 545 5.18 -9.51 28.82
C SER A 545 5.62 -8.83 27.53
N GLN A 546 5.80 -7.51 27.55
CA GLN A 546 6.32 -6.72 26.43
C GLN A 546 7.76 -7.12 26.10
N ALA A 547 8.64 -7.17 27.11
CA ALA A 547 10.04 -7.56 26.93
C ALA A 547 10.18 -8.98 26.36
N ARG A 548 9.29 -9.90 26.73
CA ARG A 548 9.26 -11.27 26.17
C ARG A 548 8.85 -11.29 24.71
N ALA A 549 7.81 -10.55 24.33
CA ALA A 549 7.39 -10.44 22.93
C ALA A 549 8.49 -9.82 22.05
N GLU A 550 9.17 -8.79 22.56
CA GLU A 550 10.33 -8.17 21.90
C GLU A 550 11.51 -9.14 21.77
N ALA A 551 11.79 -9.94 22.81
CA ALA A 551 12.85 -10.95 22.75
C ALA A 551 12.58 -12.00 21.64
N VAL A 552 11.33 -12.43 21.47
CA VAL A 552 10.93 -13.33 20.38
C VAL A 552 11.14 -12.67 19.01
N LEU A 553 10.72 -11.41 18.86
CA LEU A 553 10.92 -10.63 17.64
C LEU A 553 12.41 -10.55 17.27
N LEU A 554 13.27 -10.15 18.21
CA LEU A 554 14.72 -10.05 18.03
C LEU A 554 15.36 -11.40 17.70
N ALA A 555 14.87 -12.49 18.30
CA ALA A 555 15.38 -13.82 18.03
C ALA A 555 14.99 -14.35 16.62
N LEU A 556 13.86 -13.93 16.07
CA LEU A 556 13.50 -14.19 14.66
C LEU A 556 14.33 -13.33 13.70
N GLN A 557 14.53 -12.06 14.04
CA GLN A 557 15.39 -11.15 13.27
C GLN A 557 16.82 -11.70 13.17
N GLY A 558 17.39 -12.18 14.28
CA GLY A 558 18.72 -12.82 14.30
C GLY A 558 18.82 -14.10 13.46
N ARG A 559 17.69 -14.67 13.02
CA ARG A 559 17.60 -15.82 12.11
C ARG A 559 17.36 -15.43 10.66
N GLY A 560 17.41 -14.14 10.34
CA GLY A 560 17.23 -13.62 8.98
C GLY A 560 15.77 -13.56 8.54
N ILE A 561 14.83 -13.54 9.49
CA ILE A 561 13.41 -13.33 9.19
C ILE A 561 13.13 -11.84 9.11
N GLU A 562 12.43 -11.44 8.05
CA GLU A 562 11.98 -10.07 7.86
C GLU A 562 10.88 -9.75 8.88
N VAL A 563 11.24 -8.98 9.92
CA VAL A 563 10.33 -8.68 11.05
C VAL A 563 9.56 -7.38 10.86
N SER A 564 9.72 -6.67 9.74
CA SER A 564 9.06 -5.38 9.44
C SER A 564 7.52 -5.44 9.39
N ALA A 565 6.96 -6.64 9.22
CA ALA A 565 5.52 -6.92 9.31
C ALA A 565 5.10 -7.49 10.68
N LEU A 566 6.02 -7.78 11.59
CA LEU A 566 5.74 -8.31 12.91
C LEU A 566 5.73 -7.19 13.97
N THR A 567 4.76 -7.18 14.87
CA THR A 567 4.66 -6.19 15.96
C THR A 567 4.66 -6.91 17.31
N ALA A 568 5.57 -6.56 18.22
CA ALA A 568 5.59 -7.13 19.57
C ALA A 568 4.71 -6.33 20.54
N LYS A 569 3.83 -7.01 21.27
CA LYS A 569 2.94 -6.37 22.26
C LYS A 569 2.74 -7.23 23.50
N GLY A 570 2.94 -6.62 24.66
CA GLY A 570 2.69 -7.21 25.96
C GLY A 570 1.28 -6.93 26.48
N TYR A 571 0.62 -7.95 27.01
CA TYR A 571 -0.72 -7.87 27.60
C TYR A 571 -0.73 -8.10 29.12
N GLY A 572 0.44 -8.37 29.72
CA GLY A 572 0.56 -8.71 31.13
C GLY A 572 -0.27 -9.96 31.49
N GLU A 573 -1.01 -9.88 32.59
CA GLU A 573 -1.86 -10.97 33.08
C GLU A 573 -3.29 -10.97 32.51
N ALA A 574 -3.56 -10.13 31.52
CA ALA A 574 -4.85 -10.09 30.84
C ALA A 574 -5.13 -11.41 30.10
N ASP A 575 -6.41 -11.72 29.91
CA ASP A 575 -6.88 -12.88 29.15
C ASP A 575 -6.22 -14.23 29.54
N PRO A 576 -6.37 -14.66 30.81
CA PRO A 576 -5.86 -15.96 31.27
C PRO A 576 -6.60 -17.11 30.59
N ILE A 577 -5.85 -18.11 30.13
CA ILE A 577 -6.37 -19.31 29.47
C ILE A 577 -6.49 -20.51 30.41
N ALA A 578 -5.95 -20.39 31.63
CA ALA A 578 -6.01 -21.40 32.68
C ALA A 578 -6.04 -20.77 34.09
N ASP A 579 -6.38 -21.58 35.10
CA ASP A 579 -6.50 -21.14 36.49
C ASP A 579 -5.15 -20.79 37.13
N ASN A 580 -4.96 -19.50 37.46
CA ASN A 580 -3.77 -18.97 38.11
C ASN A 580 -3.53 -19.52 39.53
N ALA A 581 -4.51 -20.19 40.15
CA ALA A 581 -4.33 -20.82 41.46
C ALA A 581 -3.33 -22.00 41.41
N THR A 582 -3.24 -22.68 40.27
CA THR A 582 -2.38 -23.86 40.09
C THR A 582 -1.07 -23.50 39.38
N GLU A 583 0.04 -24.19 39.70
CA GLU A 583 1.30 -23.99 38.98
C GLU A 583 1.17 -24.33 37.50
N ALA A 584 0.43 -25.40 37.18
CA ALA A 584 0.16 -25.79 35.80
C ALA A 584 -0.63 -24.73 35.02
N GLY A 585 -1.60 -24.06 35.67
CA GLY A 585 -2.35 -22.98 35.04
C GLY A 585 -1.54 -21.69 34.87
N ARG A 586 -0.70 -21.34 35.85
CA ARG A 586 0.27 -20.23 35.70
C ARG A 586 1.22 -20.48 34.54
N GLU A 587 1.77 -21.68 34.44
CA GLU A 587 2.63 -22.07 33.32
C GLU A 587 1.90 -22.01 31.97
N ALA A 588 0.61 -22.31 31.93
CA ALA A 588 -0.18 -22.16 30.71
C ALA A 588 -0.41 -20.69 30.32
N ASN A 589 -0.59 -19.81 31.30
CA ASN A 589 -0.81 -18.37 31.07
C ASN A 589 0.46 -17.63 30.61
N ARG A 590 1.65 -18.10 31.02
CA ARG A 590 2.95 -17.64 30.51
C ARG A 590 3.17 -18.09 29.06
N ARG A 591 2.69 -17.32 28.09
CA ARG A 591 2.69 -17.72 26.66
C ARG A 591 2.97 -16.57 25.70
N ILE A 592 3.38 -16.96 24.49
CA ILE A 592 3.51 -16.09 23.31
C ILE A 592 2.54 -16.61 22.26
N GLU A 593 1.78 -15.70 21.66
CA GLU A 593 0.86 -15.97 20.55
C GLU A 593 1.23 -15.10 19.35
N PHE A 594 0.90 -15.58 18.15
CA PHE A 594 1.03 -14.81 16.91
C PHE A 594 -0.36 -14.60 16.34
N ASN A 595 -0.79 -13.35 16.27
CA ASN A 595 -2.11 -12.97 15.81
C ASN A 595 -2.01 -12.28 14.46
N LEU A 596 -2.82 -12.68 13.48
CA LEU A 596 -2.86 -11.97 12.20
C LEU A 596 -3.43 -10.55 12.41
N LEU A 597 -2.76 -9.53 11.88
CA LEU A 597 -3.27 -8.15 11.87
C LEU A 597 -3.99 -7.89 10.55
N ASP A 598 -5.33 -7.78 10.61
CA ASP A 598 -6.20 -7.66 9.45
C ASP A 598 -5.69 -6.60 8.44
N GLN A 599 -5.56 -7.01 7.17
CA GLN A 599 -5.69 -6.08 6.05
C GLN A 599 -7.09 -5.46 6.12
N PRO A 600 -7.29 -4.19 5.68
CA PRO A 600 -8.62 -3.60 5.65
C PRO A 600 -9.57 -4.55 4.92
N GLN A 601 -10.34 -5.27 5.73
CA GLN A 601 -11.26 -6.28 5.28
C GLN A 601 -12.33 -5.53 4.50
N GLN A 602 -12.54 -5.95 3.24
CA GLN A 602 -13.79 -5.72 2.55
C GLN A 602 -14.91 -5.96 3.55
N ALA A 603 -15.60 -4.87 3.93
CA ALA A 603 -16.63 -4.89 4.93
C ALA A 603 -17.63 -6.00 4.57
N ALA A 604 -17.63 -7.03 5.41
CA ALA A 604 -18.57 -8.11 5.33
C ALA A 604 -19.98 -7.51 5.30
N ALA A 605 -20.70 -7.85 4.23
CA ALA A 605 -22.13 -7.68 4.14
C ALA A 605 -22.78 -8.48 5.29
N GLN A 606 -23.09 -7.81 6.39
CA GLN A 606 -24.13 -8.18 7.35
C GLN A 606 -24.39 -6.99 8.29
N GLY A 607 -25.50 -6.31 8.05
CA GLY A 607 -25.90 -5.13 8.82
C GLY A 607 -27.18 -4.51 8.29
N SER A 608 -28.27 -5.28 8.41
CA SER A 608 -29.65 -4.87 8.67
C SER A 608 -30.18 -3.54 8.11
N ALA A 609 -31.24 -3.68 7.31
CA ALA A 609 -32.24 -2.65 7.06
C ALA A 609 -32.67 -1.95 8.36
N THR A 610 -32.56 -0.62 8.40
CA THR A 610 -33.65 0.36 8.59
C THR A 610 -33.06 1.71 9.00
N ALA A 611 -33.11 2.70 8.12
CA ALA A 611 -33.22 4.11 8.52
C ALA A 611 -33.80 4.93 7.35
N ALA A 612 -34.96 5.52 7.60
CA ALA A 612 -35.68 6.42 6.71
C ALA A 612 -34.90 7.74 6.48
N PRO A 613 -35.19 8.50 5.41
CA PRO A 613 -34.44 9.70 5.08
C PRO A 613 -34.85 10.85 6.00
N ALA A 614 -33.90 11.36 6.80
CA ALA A 614 -34.05 12.62 7.49
C ALA A 614 -33.63 13.76 6.54
N THR A 615 -34.61 14.54 6.12
CA THR A 615 -34.46 15.87 5.53
C THR A 615 -33.67 16.77 6.48
N ALA A 616 -32.52 17.29 6.04
CA ALA A 616 -31.80 18.35 6.74
C ALA A 616 -32.24 19.71 6.18
N GLU A 617 -33.08 20.39 6.95
CA GLU A 617 -33.35 21.82 6.84
C GLU A 617 -32.06 22.61 7.09
N ALA A 618 -31.91 23.68 6.31
CA ALA A 618 -30.90 24.70 6.50
C ALA A 618 -31.13 25.43 7.83
N ALA A 619 -30.17 25.33 8.74
CA ALA A 619 -30.09 26.19 9.91
C ALA A 619 -28.83 27.05 9.81
N ALA A 620 -29.05 28.36 9.75
CA ALA A 620 -28.03 29.39 9.78
C ALA A 620 -27.32 29.42 11.14
N LEU A 621 -25.99 29.48 11.13
CA LEU A 621 -25.18 29.99 12.24
C LEU A 621 -24.01 30.79 11.65
N SER A 622 -24.25 32.09 11.53
CA SER A 622 -23.23 33.13 11.41
C SER A 622 -23.14 33.81 12.78
N ASP A 623 -21.98 33.76 13.42
CA ASP A 623 -21.54 34.70 14.44
C ASP A 623 -20.00 34.72 14.39
N ASP A 624 -19.47 35.54 13.48
CA ASP A 624 -18.07 35.97 13.52
C ASP A 624 -18.03 37.49 13.37
N ASP A 625 -17.68 38.14 14.48
CA ASP A 625 -17.74 39.58 14.69
C ASP A 625 -16.33 40.16 14.54
N SER A 626 -15.79 40.10 13.32
CA SER A 626 -14.50 40.70 12.95
C SER A 626 -14.60 41.41 11.59
N PRO A 627 -14.19 42.69 11.47
CA PRO A 627 -14.32 43.43 10.22
C PRO A 627 -13.27 42.95 9.20
N SER A 628 -13.71 42.17 8.22
CA SER A 628 -12.93 41.86 7.03
C SER A 628 -12.90 43.08 6.09
N VAL A 629 -11.76 43.77 6.05
CA VAL A 629 -11.49 44.82 5.06
C VAL A 629 -11.06 44.15 3.76
N ALA A 630 -11.98 44.08 2.79
CA ALA A 630 -11.65 43.70 1.41
C ALA A 630 -10.98 44.90 0.68
N PRO A 631 -9.88 44.69 -0.07
CA PRO A 631 -9.26 45.76 -0.84
C PRO A 631 -10.14 46.20 -2.03
N THR A 632 -10.43 47.48 -2.12
CA THR A 632 -11.29 48.13 -3.14
C THR A 632 -10.56 48.51 -4.43
N GLU A 633 -9.48 47.83 -4.82
CA GLU A 633 -8.81 48.11 -6.10
C GLU A 633 -9.22 47.13 -7.19
N LYS A 634 -9.79 47.67 -8.28
CA LYS A 634 -10.06 46.96 -9.52
C LYS A 634 -8.76 46.40 -10.08
N THR A 635 -8.68 45.08 -10.15
CA THR A 635 -7.66 44.30 -10.87
C THR A 635 -7.26 44.96 -12.19
N ARG A 636 -5.98 45.34 -12.31
CA ARG A 636 -5.39 45.80 -13.57
C ARG A 636 -5.42 44.66 -14.58
N ARG A 637 -5.92 44.97 -15.79
CA ARG A 637 -6.02 44.05 -16.93
C ARG A 637 -4.61 43.58 -17.36
N PRO A 638 -4.39 42.29 -17.68
CA PRO A 638 -3.08 41.81 -18.14
C PRO A 638 -2.63 42.49 -19.44
N LEU A 639 -1.33 42.77 -19.56
CA LEU A 639 -0.69 43.28 -20.79
C LEU A 639 -0.74 42.23 -21.91
N ALA A 640 -1.00 42.68 -23.15
CA ALA A 640 -1.04 41.83 -24.33
C ALA A 640 0.38 41.34 -24.73
N ARG A 641 0.47 40.08 -25.16
CA ARG A 641 1.69 39.44 -25.68
C ARG A 641 2.17 40.18 -26.94
N PRO A 642 3.46 40.56 -27.05
CA PRO A 642 3.99 41.17 -28.27
C PRO A 642 3.96 40.18 -29.45
N ALA A 643 3.65 40.70 -30.64
CA ALA A 643 3.62 39.94 -31.89
C ALA A 643 5.03 39.42 -32.24
N ARG A 644 5.10 38.16 -32.68
CA ARG A 644 6.28 37.62 -33.37
C ARG A 644 6.25 38.12 -34.80
N ASP A 645 7.16 39.04 -35.13
CA ASP A 645 7.61 39.27 -36.50
C ASP A 645 8.96 38.54 -36.66
N GLY A 646 9.04 37.61 -37.61
CA GLY A 646 10.26 36.86 -37.97
C GLY A 646 10.11 35.36 -37.92
#